data_AF-A0A1V5AGQ5-F1
#
_entry.id   AF-A0A1V5AGQ5-F1
#
_cell.length_a   1.000
_cell.length_b   1.000
_cell.length_c   1.000
_cell.angle_alpha   90.00
_cell.angle_beta   90.00
_cell.angle_gamma   90.00
#
_symmetry.space_group_name_H-M   'P 1'
#
loop_
_entity.id
_entity.type
_entity.pdbx_description
1 polymer ?
#
loop_
_entity_poly.entity_id
_entity_poly.type
_entity_poly.pdbx_seq_one_letter_code
_entity_poly.pdbx_strand_id
1 'polypeptide(L)'
;MNRIGIVLMAVLMLPALVSGAEFGKERPVAMYTGSEQEQPAIDGHVVVWSDNRSGNFDIFMLDLETGMERWICIDPFFQISPSVSGERIVWQDMRSGNADIYMFDLINKTEIIVADGVGNQTTPDIDGQVVVWSDDNAGSEIRCKDLQSGQVKVVSSGAGDKINPRISGSRIVWADDRSGDFNIYMYDLASSSEKALTTAAGDQTLPSIDGDIVAWADNRTGDMDIAYYDISSGQEKVLSRPGVQTSPAVFGSYLAWQSNSSEIVLLNLSTGQEQTVVFGILVLEPAIGSRGVVWSDYRQGLRDPDIYLWDLKIPSDIPVTAGPYNHTNPAIWQDRVVWTDDRDGLYQVYLLNLTTGEEKAITSNQVDHTSPDISGDHVIYLDKRNGNLDIFLYDLAAGKESVVSADPSEQRYAMIDDGRVVWVDNRSGVDQIYLHTISSGNQRQITNQPNAQLYSPVIHGDRIVWADRRSGKWDIYLFNLSTNTEMPICTDPANQVQPWIYGDTVVWADGRNAPNSSVRNWDIYSYNLTTRQETPVCTNTFNQGAPAVFGKYVAWLDERGGAADLFLYDLNKRQEVPVVTKPFYQTPSDGKGDPFHTKPYSSSKIISADRIVWMDNSGGRSQIWTRDISWDPLLWLRTDYPSTNGSLMVWTDNRGGDWDIFGFDFFTRTEVPIVRAPGDQLYPRYSDGKLVWSDYRQGDSDIRMKDLDSGVEVVVASGQGDQVWADISGERVAWMDDSSGKWKIFQRNVSGGEPEEVSKRPGQQMYPAISGDLLVWQDDSDGNWDIVVKDQKTGEETKLTGEGDQVFPDVSGNLIVWEDATSKDISYYQYGQGWSKAKTYPRPGVQTSPAAHGNIIAYVDDDGSLRQLDILSWKDELVSSGPGQVRPSMDRKLVWLDEGSGRPRSSTIGGGMISAICRAPGNQSNPDVSGNFVVWQDNRTGNPDIYVYDLVSELEIPLAAGPGIDVFPVMHSDIIAWMGPSPRYGTWIVKTFDVATANRTQLTGTDVASPVRLAIGDKYLVWPYQLTESFGWRLYKRLLYGGVEAVDAIPPSGQNPATSGDLVVYQDKGTGSNWNLYLWRGQERVQLTKDQFDQMNPAISGFTVVFQDNRNGNWDIYALDLNTSQERQITTHRSDQTNPHIEGSLVVYQDNRSGEWDIYAYDLSTGKEKLVCGDSGDQTQPKINDRRIVWTDSRSGNQDIYMYDGFEI
;
A
#
# COMPACT_ATOMS: atom_id res chain seq x y z
N MET A 1 45.36 46.03 -37.47
CA MET A 1 44.44 47.07 -36.95
C MET A 1 43.70 46.48 -35.77
N ASN A 2 43.67 47.23 -34.67
CA ASN A 2 43.18 46.88 -33.33
C ASN A 2 41.79 46.25 -33.29
N ARG A 3 41.62 45.23 -32.43
CA ARG A 3 40.72 45.33 -31.26
C ARG A 3 41.08 44.27 -30.22
N ILE A 4 41.35 44.78 -29.03
CA ILE A 4 41.61 44.08 -27.77
C ILE A 4 40.28 43.49 -27.28
N GLY A 5 40.30 42.21 -26.90
CA GLY A 5 39.21 41.52 -26.20
C GLY A 5 39.84 40.62 -25.14
N ILE A 6 39.61 41.00 -23.88
CA ILE A 6 40.20 40.45 -22.67
C ILE A 6 39.66 39.03 -22.44
N VAL A 7 40.57 38.06 -22.28
CA VAL A 7 40.28 36.71 -21.79
C VAL A 7 40.10 36.79 -20.27
N LEU A 8 38.87 36.62 -19.79
CA LEU A 8 38.60 36.32 -18.39
C LEU A 8 38.58 34.79 -18.26
N MET A 9 39.69 34.23 -17.78
CA MET A 9 39.74 32.90 -17.18
C MET A 9 38.91 32.94 -15.89
N ALA A 10 37.70 32.41 -15.91
CA ALA A 10 37.03 31.96 -14.70
C ALA A 10 37.49 30.52 -14.44
N VAL A 11 38.52 30.39 -13.60
CA VAL A 11 38.78 29.16 -12.87
C VAL A 11 37.63 29.01 -11.88
N LEU A 12 36.60 28.27 -12.25
CA LEU A 12 35.64 27.72 -11.29
C LEU A 12 36.39 26.66 -10.50
N MET A 13 37.00 27.09 -9.39
CA MET A 13 37.37 26.16 -8.33
C MET A 13 36.09 25.46 -7.89
N LEU A 14 36.08 24.13 -8.00
CA LEU A 14 35.16 23.25 -7.29
C LEU A 14 35.05 23.76 -5.84
N PRO A 15 33.86 24.09 -5.32
CA PRO A 15 33.70 24.05 -3.88
C PRO A 15 34.00 22.61 -3.47
N ALA A 16 34.89 22.49 -2.50
CA ALA A 16 35.41 21.22 -2.02
C ALA A 16 34.28 20.21 -1.82
N LEU A 17 34.35 19.10 -2.57
CA LEU A 17 33.73 17.82 -2.21
C LEU A 17 34.38 17.38 -0.89
N VAL A 18 33.88 17.92 0.22
CA VAL A 18 34.19 17.44 1.56
C VAL A 18 33.14 16.40 1.90
N SER A 19 33.57 15.14 1.87
CA SER A 19 33.13 14.02 2.70
C SER A 19 31.78 14.18 3.42
N GLY A 20 30.76 13.55 2.86
CA GLY A 20 29.49 13.27 3.50
C GLY A 20 28.51 12.94 2.39
N ALA A 21 27.88 11.75 2.42
CA ALA A 21 26.70 11.55 1.59
C ALA A 21 25.75 12.73 1.86
N GLU A 22 25.30 13.42 0.80
CA GLU A 22 24.20 14.35 0.96
C GLU A 22 23.03 13.54 1.53
N PHE A 23 22.56 13.93 2.71
CA PHE A 23 21.53 13.19 3.41
C PHE A 23 20.18 13.55 2.79
N GLY A 24 19.58 12.54 2.15
CA GLY A 24 18.16 12.46 1.86
C GLY A 24 17.83 12.08 0.42
N LYS A 25 16.74 11.36 0.20
CA LYS A 25 16.30 10.97 -1.15
C LYS A 25 14.87 11.44 -1.38
N GLU A 26 14.64 12.08 -2.52
CA GLU A 26 13.30 12.44 -2.94
C GLU A 26 12.49 11.18 -3.32
N ARG A 27 11.26 11.06 -2.80
CA ARG A 27 10.30 10.04 -3.18
C ARG A 27 8.86 10.58 -3.21
N PRO A 28 8.00 10.08 -4.11
CA PRO A 28 6.59 10.42 -4.08
C PRO A 28 5.88 9.78 -2.87
N VAL A 29 4.94 10.52 -2.30
CA VAL A 29 4.04 10.08 -1.22
C VAL A 29 2.66 9.77 -1.81
N ALA A 30 2.08 10.72 -2.55
CA ALA A 30 0.82 10.58 -3.25
C ALA A 30 0.97 11.13 -4.67
N MET A 31 0.55 10.35 -5.68
CA MET A 31 0.57 10.74 -7.09
C MET A 31 -0.73 10.32 -7.75
N TYR A 32 -1.75 11.16 -7.70
CA TYR A 32 -3.07 10.84 -8.25
C TYR A 32 -3.49 11.87 -9.28
N THR A 33 -3.39 11.50 -10.56
CA THR A 33 -3.69 12.40 -11.68
C THR A 33 -5.12 12.91 -11.64
N GLY A 34 -5.29 14.22 -11.73
CA GLY A 34 -6.57 14.91 -11.74
C GLY A 34 -7.10 15.26 -10.35
N SER A 35 -6.24 15.26 -9.34
CA SER A 35 -6.56 15.64 -7.97
C SER A 35 -5.48 16.57 -7.41
N GLU A 36 -5.89 17.53 -6.59
CA GLU A 36 -5.02 18.47 -5.90
C GLU A 36 -4.74 17.94 -4.48
N GLN A 37 -3.48 17.56 -4.23
CA GLN A 37 -2.99 17.17 -2.91
C GLN A 37 -2.07 18.27 -2.36
N GLU A 38 -2.43 18.83 -1.19
CA GLU A 38 -1.80 20.03 -0.63
C GLU A 38 -1.67 19.97 0.90
N GLN A 39 -0.99 20.95 1.50
CA GLN A 39 -0.86 21.13 2.95
C GLN A 39 -0.35 19.90 3.71
N PRO A 40 0.78 19.30 3.30
CA PRO A 40 1.29 18.13 3.98
C PRO A 40 1.82 18.46 5.37
N ALA A 41 1.64 17.55 6.31
CA ALA A 41 2.33 17.53 7.59
C ALA A 41 2.96 16.16 7.83
N ILE A 42 4.03 16.11 8.64
CA ILE A 42 4.77 14.88 8.92
C ILE A 42 5.21 14.82 10.37
N ASP A 43 4.98 13.66 11.01
CA ASP A 43 5.66 13.29 12.24
C ASP A 43 6.01 11.80 12.22
N GLY A 44 7.27 11.49 12.52
CA GLY A 44 7.80 10.13 12.48
C GLY A 44 7.52 9.41 11.16
N HIS A 45 6.62 8.42 11.21
CA HIS A 45 6.25 7.56 10.10
C HIS A 45 4.94 7.95 9.41
N VAL A 46 4.25 8.98 9.91
CA VAL A 46 2.94 9.40 9.39
C VAL A 46 3.11 10.67 8.57
N VAL A 47 2.67 10.63 7.31
CA VAL A 47 2.47 11.81 6.47
C VAL A 47 0.97 12.02 6.31
N VAL A 48 0.48 13.22 6.52
CA VAL A 48 -0.94 13.60 6.33
C VAL A 48 -1.03 14.76 5.35
N TRP A 49 -2.13 14.86 4.61
CA TRP A 49 -2.35 15.95 3.65
C TRP A 49 -3.84 16.21 3.41
N SER A 50 -4.15 17.37 2.84
CA SER A 50 -5.47 17.72 2.32
C SER A 50 -5.55 17.29 0.86
N ASP A 51 -6.66 16.70 0.44
CA ASP A 51 -6.80 16.07 -0.86
C ASP A 51 -8.19 16.27 -1.43
N ASN A 52 -8.30 16.74 -2.67
CA ASN A 52 -9.60 17.01 -3.28
C ASN A 52 -10.19 15.85 -4.11
N ARG A 53 -9.61 14.65 -4.05
CA ARG A 53 -10.06 13.51 -4.88
C ARG A 53 -11.51 13.09 -4.61
N SER A 54 -12.09 13.54 -3.51
CA SER A 54 -13.50 13.41 -3.11
C SER A 54 -14.40 14.58 -3.54
N GLY A 55 -13.95 15.40 -4.48
CA GLY A 55 -14.71 16.54 -5.00
C GLY A 55 -14.64 17.80 -4.13
N ASN A 56 -14.00 17.74 -2.96
CA ASN A 56 -13.64 18.81 -2.05
C ASN A 56 -12.43 18.37 -1.21
N PHE A 57 -11.70 19.32 -0.62
CA PHE A 57 -10.51 19.00 0.19
C PHE A 57 -10.87 18.26 1.46
N ASP A 58 -10.48 17.00 1.55
CA ASP A 58 -10.63 16.07 2.67
C ASP A 58 -9.25 15.66 3.23
N ILE A 59 -9.18 15.00 4.39
CA ILE A 59 -7.89 14.65 5.03
C ILE A 59 -7.49 13.20 4.75
N PHE A 60 -6.24 12.99 4.34
CA PHE A 60 -5.65 11.70 4.00
C PHE A 60 -4.32 11.46 4.75
N MET A 61 -3.87 10.21 4.82
CA MET A 61 -2.59 9.83 5.43
C MET A 61 -1.85 8.71 4.69
N LEU A 62 -0.53 8.63 4.87
CA LEU A 62 0.35 7.54 4.47
C LEU A 62 1.21 7.12 5.67
N ASP A 63 1.22 5.82 5.97
CA ASP A 63 2.17 5.21 6.88
C ASP A 63 3.43 4.80 6.09
N LEU A 64 4.55 5.45 6.36
CA LEU A 64 5.82 5.28 5.65
C LEU A 64 6.52 3.94 5.92
N GLU A 65 6.17 3.23 6.99
CA GLU A 65 6.77 1.94 7.36
C GLU A 65 5.97 0.77 6.75
N THR A 66 4.65 0.89 6.66
CA THR A 66 3.79 -0.14 6.02
C THR A 66 3.49 0.14 4.55
N GLY A 67 3.63 1.39 4.10
CA GLY A 67 3.21 1.85 2.78
C GLY A 67 1.69 1.89 2.59
N MET A 68 0.91 1.93 3.68
CA MET A 68 -0.55 1.99 3.64
C MET A 68 -1.05 3.44 3.60
N GLU A 69 -1.81 3.78 2.57
CA GLU A 69 -2.54 5.03 2.44
C GLU A 69 -3.98 4.88 2.96
N ARG A 70 -4.51 5.91 3.64
CA ARG A 70 -5.86 5.92 4.24
C ARG A 70 -6.50 7.30 4.17
N TRP A 71 -7.83 7.34 4.17
CA TRP A 71 -8.62 8.57 4.29
C TRP A 71 -8.92 8.76 5.78
N ILE A 72 -8.81 9.97 6.31
CA ILE A 72 -9.02 10.28 7.74
C ILE A 72 -10.39 10.91 7.96
N CYS A 73 -10.76 11.86 7.10
CA CYS A 73 -12.05 12.53 7.17
C CYS A 73 -12.57 12.78 5.76
N ILE A 74 -13.83 12.40 5.50
CA ILE A 74 -14.56 12.75 4.28
C ILE A 74 -15.90 13.40 4.65
N ASP A 75 -16.06 14.69 4.36
CA ASP A 75 -17.26 15.48 4.71
C ASP A 75 -17.61 16.49 3.57
N PRO A 76 -18.87 16.96 3.34
CA PRO A 76 -19.20 17.82 2.18
C PRO A 76 -18.61 19.22 2.20
N PHE A 77 -18.00 19.63 3.31
CA PHE A 77 -17.40 20.94 3.47
C PHE A 77 -15.89 20.87 3.24
N PHE A 78 -15.10 21.88 3.57
CA PHE A 78 -13.64 21.78 3.42
C PHE A 78 -12.99 21.36 4.72
N GLN A 79 -12.03 20.45 4.61
CA GLN A 79 -11.22 19.88 5.67
C GLN A 79 -9.77 20.10 5.24
N ILE A 80 -9.11 21.01 5.93
CA ILE A 80 -7.84 21.55 5.47
C ILE A 80 -6.89 21.77 6.65
N SER A 81 -5.64 22.10 6.35
CA SER A 81 -4.61 22.41 7.34
C SER A 81 -4.42 21.31 8.39
N PRO A 82 -4.16 20.05 7.99
CA PRO A 82 -3.87 19.00 8.94
C PRO A 82 -2.53 19.23 9.66
N SER A 83 -2.44 18.80 10.91
CA SER A 83 -1.19 18.66 11.67
C SER A 83 -1.18 17.31 12.38
N VAL A 84 0.00 16.77 12.67
CA VAL A 84 0.19 15.42 13.21
C VAL A 84 1.24 15.42 14.32
N SER A 85 0.95 14.69 15.40
CA SER A 85 1.90 14.39 16.47
C SER A 85 1.70 12.94 16.93
N GLY A 86 2.70 12.10 16.67
CA GLY A 86 2.60 10.65 16.78
C GLY A 86 1.41 10.11 15.97
N GLU A 87 0.53 9.40 16.66
CA GLU A 87 -0.65 8.74 16.08
C GLU A 87 -1.92 9.62 16.10
N ARG A 88 -1.80 10.94 16.30
CA ARG A 88 -2.93 11.87 16.36
C ARG A 88 -2.86 12.92 15.28
N ILE A 89 -3.96 13.07 14.56
CA ILE A 89 -4.10 13.98 13.43
C ILE A 89 -5.17 15.00 13.79
N VAL A 90 -4.85 16.29 13.72
CA VAL A 90 -5.81 17.40 13.91
C VAL A 90 -5.99 18.13 12.59
N TRP A 91 -7.17 18.69 12.33
CA TRP A 91 -7.41 19.50 11.14
C TRP A 91 -8.45 20.58 11.39
N GLN A 92 -8.49 21.54 10.48
CA GLN A 92 -9.53 22.56 10.41
C GLN A 92 -10.70 22.01 9.60
N ASP A 93 -11.89 22.08 10.15
CA ASP A 93 -13.09 21.46 9.60
C ASP A 93 -14.22 22.47 9.44
N MET A 94 -14.78 22.58 8.23
CA MET A 94 -15.85 23.54 7.93
C MET A 94 -17.25 22.92 7.95
N ARG A 95 -17.41 21.69 8.46
CA ARG A 95 -18.71 21.00 8.51
C ARG A 95 -19.78 21.73 9.31
N SER A 96 -19.37 22.69 10.14
CA SER A 96 -20.26 23.49 10.98
C SER A 96 -20.69 24.85 10.42
N GLY A 97 -20.22 25.20 9.24
CA GLY A 97 -20.48 26.49 8.59
C GLY A 97 -19.51 27.60 9.03
N ASN A 98 -18.86 27.44 10.18
CA ASN A 98 -17.59 28.10 10.49
C ASN A 98 -16.49 27.05 10.50
N ALA A 99 -15.23 27.49 10.51
CA ALA A 99 -14.12 26.56 10.73
C ALA A 99 -14.06 26.15 12.22
N ASP A 100 -13.97 24.86 12.49
CA ASP A 100 -13.81 24.24 13.81
C ASP A 100 -12.56 23.35 13.81
N ILE A 101 -12.13 22.85 14.97
CA ILE A 101 -10.97 21.94 15.05
C ILE A 101 -11.42 20.53 15.46
N TYR A 102 -11.02 19.54 14.65
CA TYR A 102 -11.28 18.12 14.86
C TYR A 102 -9.97 17.34 15.01
N MET A 103 -10.07 16.14 15.59
CA MET A 103 -8.93 15.24 15.77
C MET A 103 -9.34 13.78 15.55
N PHE A 104 -8.45 13.00 14.93
CA PHE A 104 -8.53 11.54 14.84
C PHE A 104 -7.36 10.90 15.59
N ASP A 105 -7.66 9.94 16.46
CA ASP A 105 -6.67 9.13 17.18
C ASP A 105 -6.54 7.75 16.49
N LEU A 106 -5.39 7.48 15.84
CA LEU A 106 -5.17 6.25 15.07
C LEU A 106 -5.09 4.99 15.94
N ILE A 107 -4.75 5.13 17.23
CA ILE A 107 -4.67 4.00 18.17
C ILE A 107 -6.08 3.59 18.59
N ASN A 108 -6.89 4.55 18.97
CA ASN A 108 -8.26 4.31 19.47
C ASN A 108 -9.30 4.25 18.36
N LYS A 109 -8.96 4.67 17.14
CA LYS A 109 -9.87 4.78 15.98
C LYS A 109 -11.07 5.70 16.25
N THR A 110 -10.85 6.79 16.96
CA THR A 110 -11.92 7.71 17.37
C THR A 110 -11.66 9.12 16.86
N GLU A 111 -12.71 9.71 16.28
CA GLU A 111 -12.77 11.15 16.01
C GLU A 111 -13.36 11.90 17.21
N ILE A 112 -12.81 13.08 17.52
CA ILE A 112 -13.34 13.99 18.54
C ILE A 112 -13.30 15.45 18.07
N ILE A 113 -14.24 16.25 18.58
CA ILE A 113 -14.24 17.70 18.44
C ILE A 113 -13.25 18.29 19.44
N VAL A 114 -12.26 19.03 18.95
CA VAL A 114 -11.31 19.76 19.79
C VAL A 114 -11.89 21.12 20.18
N ALA A 115 -12.43 21.88 19.22
CA ALA A 115 -13.01 23.20 19.44
C ALA A 115 -14.15 23.49 18.44
N ASP A 116 -15.27 24.01 18.94
CA ASP A 116 -16.54 24.34 18.24
C ASP A 116 -17.09 25.71 18.70
N GLY A 117 -16.20 26.66 18.95
CA GLY A 117 -16.55 27.98 19.46
C GLY A 117 -17.36 28.80 18.45
N VAL A 118 -18.09 29.81 18.93
CA VAL A 118 -18.63 30.84 18.03
C VAL A 118 -17.45 31.50 17.30
N GLY A 119 -17.56 31.80 16.00
CA GLY A 119 -16.44 32.28 15.18
C GLY A 119 -15.72 31.15 14.45
N ASN A 120 -14.65 31.46 13.72
CA ASN A 120 -13.77 30.49 13.09
C ASN A 120 -12.60 30.13 14.02
N GLN A 121 -12.40 28.84 14.23
CA GLN A 121 -11.20 28.23 14.76
C GLN A 121 -10.36 27.68 13.61
N THR A 122 -9.14 28.18 13.45
CA THR A 122 -8.34 27.94 12.24
C THR A 122 -6.90 27.60 12.56
N THR A 123 -6.22 26.99 11.58
CA THR A 123 -4.78 26.68 11.60
C THR A 123 -4.34 25.93 12.86
N PRO A 124 -4.90 24.73 13.11
CA PRO A 124 -4.54 23.98 14.31
C PRO A 124 -3.10 23.47 14.23
N ASP A 125 -2.51 23.25 15.40
CA ASP A 125 -1.25 22.52 15.55
C ASP A 125 -1.29 21.66 16.82
N ILE A 126 -0.53 20.57 16.86
CA ILE A 126 -0.54 19.60 17.96
C ILE A 126 0.88 19.18 18.35
N ASP A 127 1.14 19.12 19.65
CA ASP A 127 2.30 18.42 20.19
C ASP A 127 1.88 17.60 21.43
N GLY A 128 1.95 16.28 21.29
CA GLY A 128 1.59 15.30 22.31
C GLY A 128 0.13 15.42 22.77
N GLN A 129 -0.09 16.10 23.89
CA GLN A 129 -1.40 16.23 24.54
C GLN A 129 -2.01 17.63 24.40
N VAL A 130 -1.37 18.56 23.70
CA VAL A 130 -1.85 19.94 23.60
C VAL A 130 -2.12 20.30 22.15
N VAL A 131 -3.35 20.75 21.87
CA VAL A 131 -3.74 21.30 20.56
C VAL A 131 -3.88 22.80 20.68
N VAL A 132 -3.37 23.56 19.71
CA VAL A 132 -3.45 25.03 19.64
C VAL A 132 -4.15 25.48 18.36
N TRP A 133 -4.84 26.62 18.38
CA TRP A 133 -5.54 27.19 17.22
C TRP A 133 -5.79 28.70 17.36
N SER A 134 -6.09 29.36 16.24
CA SER A 134 -6.52 30.77 16.19
C SER A 134 -8.05 30.85 16.29
N ASP A 135 -8.61 31.79 17.06
CA ASP A 135 -10.06 32.00 17.25
C ASP A 135 -10.45 33.47 16.99
N ASP A 136 -11.37 33.72 16.04
CA ASP A 136 -11.73 35.09 15.60
C ASP A 136 -12.91 35.76 16.36
N ASN A 137 -13.55 35.08 17.30
CA ASN A 137 -14.83 35.48 17.90
C ASN A 137 -14.82 36.80 18.70
N ALA A 138 -13.67 37.16 19.28
CA ALA A 138 -13.56 38.26 20.24
C ALA A 138 -12.33 39.15 19.99
N GLY A 139 -11.93 39.27 18.71
CA GLY A 139 -10.64 39.81 18.29
C GLY A 139 -9.62 38.68 18.32
N SER A 140 -9.19 38.21 17.16
CA SER A 140 -8.27 37.10 16.91
C SER A 140 -7.41 36.71 18.14
N GLU A 141 -7.75 35.62 18.83
CA GLU A 141 -7.07 35.10 20.01
C GLU A 141 -6.39 33.76 19.69
N ILE A 142 -5.30 33.43 20.38
CA ILE A 142 -4.71 32.09 20.35
C ILE A 142 -5.19 31.30 21.56
N ARG A 143 -5.66 30.09 21.30
CA ARG A 143 -6.13 29.15 22.33
C ARG A 143 -5.36 27.85 22.30
N CYS A 144 -5.38 27.17 23.43
CA CYS A 144 -4.91 25.79 23.54
C CYS A 144 -5.90 24.92 24.34
N LYS A 145 -5.94 23.62 24.02
CA LYS A 145 -6.65 22.59 24.77
C LYS A 145 -5.67 21.51 25.20
N ASP A 146 -5.66 21.21 26.49
CA ASP A 146 -5.00 20.03 27.03
C ASP A 146 -5.96 18.84 26.91
N LEU A 147 -5.60 17.86 26.09
CA LEU A 147 -6.42 16.69 25.76
C LEU A 147 -6.62 15.74 26.94
N GLN A 148 -5.70 15.74 27.92
CA GLN A 148 -5.80 14.88 29.09
C GLN A 148 -6.85 15.40 30.09
N SER A 149 -6.88 16.72 30.32
CA SER A 149 -7.76 17.38 31.27
C SER A 149 -9.02 17.97 30.64
N GLY A 150 -9.03 18.13 29.32
CA GLY A 150 -10.08 18.82 28.55
C GLY A 150 -10.09 20.34 28.74
N GLN A 151 -9.12 20.92 29.47
CA GLN A 151 -9.10 22.35 29.79
C GLN A 151 -8.71 23.18 28.57
N VAL A 152 -9.52 24.22 28.28
CA VAL A 152 -9.25 25.21 27.23
C VAL A 152 -8.77 26.52 27.86
N LYS A 153 -7.72 27.11 27.30
CA LYS A 153 -7.09 28.35 27.79
C LYS A 153 -6.79 29.31 26.63
N VAL A 154 -7.02 30.60 26.84
CA VAL A 154 -6.51 31.67 25.97
C VAL A 154 -5.09 32.00 26.40
N VAL A 155 -4.14 32.01 25.45
CA VAL A 155 -2.71 32.20 25.73
C VAL A 155 -2.16 33.53 25.21
N SER A 156 -2.96 34.27 24.44
CA SER A 156 -2.64 35.62 23.98
C SER A 156 -3.29 36.70 24.85
N SER A 157 -2.81 37.94 24.71
CA SER A 157 -3.42 39.13 25.28
C SER A 157 -3.43 40.31 24.29
N GLY A 158 -4.09 41.42 24.65
CA GLY A 158 -4.03 42.67 23.87
C GLY A 158 -4.81 42.67 22.54
N ALA A 159 -5.22 43.86 22.09
CA ALA A 159 -5.97 44.03 20.86
C ALA A 159 -5.05 44.00 19.62
N GLY A 160 -5.40 43.19 18.62
CA GLY A 160 -4.66 42.99 17.37
C GLY A 160 -4.95 41.60 16.79
N ASP A 161 -4.75 41.42 15.49
CA ASP A 161 -4.87 40.15 14.80
C ASP A 161 -3.77 39.17 15.22
N LYS A 162 -4.16 37.91 15.44
CA LYS A 162 -3.29 36.82 15.93
C LYS A 162 -3.55 35.59 15.10
N ILE A 163 -2.51 35.10 14.43
CA ILE A 163 -2.64 34.05 13.42
C ILE A 163 -1.47 33.08 13.46
N ASN A 164 -1.68 31.91 12.84
CA ASN A 164 -0.67 30.87 12.62
C ASN A 164 0.02 30.40 13.91
N PRO A 165 -0.71 29.95 14.94
CA PRO A 165 -0.08 29.39 16.13
C PRO A 165 0.67 28.10 15.81
N ARG A 166 1.77 27.87 16.51
CA ARG A 166 2.55 26.62 16.50
C ARG A 166 2.96 26.25 17.91
N ILE A 167 3.12 24.96 18.18
CA ILE A 167 3.46 24.44 19.52
C ILE A 167 4.65 23.47 19.48
N SER A 168 5.53 23.59 20.50
CA SER A 168 6.54 22.57 20.81
C SER A 168 6.79 22.53 22.32
N GLY A 169 6.57 21.37 22.93
CA GLY A 169 6.55 21.15 24.36
C GLY A 169 5.56 22.07 25.07
N SER A 170 6.09 22.94 25.96
CA SER A 170 5.27 23.90 26.70
C SER A 170 5.12 25.26 26.01
N ARG A 171 5.70 25.45 24.82
CA ARG A 171 5.81 26.77 24.18
C ARG A 171 4.91 26.89 22.97
N ILE A 172 4.18 28.00 22.91
CA ILE A 172 3.27 28.33 21.83
C ILE A 172 3.74 29.65 21.22
N VAL A 173 3.88 29.71 19.90
CA VAL A 173 4.26 30.93 19.15
C VAL A 173 3.20 31.30 18.14
N TRP A 174 3.03 32.59 17.84
CA TRP A 174 2.10 33.09 16.83
C TRP A 174 2.55 34.46 16.29
N ALA A 175 2.00 34.88 15.15
CA ALA A 175 2.17 36.23 14.62
C ALA A 175 1.08 37.16 15.15
N ASP A 176 1.43 38.37 15.59
CA ASP A 176 0.55 39.31 16.27
C ASP A 176 0.78 40.76 15.84
N ASP A 177 -0.25 41.47 15.40
CA ASP A 177 -0.14 42.85 14.91
C ASP A 177 -0.43 43.94 15.96
N ARG A 178 -0.56 43.59 17.25
CA ARG A 178 -0.96 44.54 18.32
C ARG A 178 -0.06 45.79 18.44
N SER A 179 1.13 45.75 17.84
CA SER A 179 2.10 46.85 17.78
C SER A 179 2.11 47.64 16.46
N GLY A 180 1.24 47.32 15.51
CA GLY A 180 1.09 47.99 14.21
C GLY A 180 1.58 47.16 13.01
N ASP A 181 2.72 46.49 13.17
CA ASP A 181 3.24 45.47 12.23
C ASP A 181 3.11 44.09 12.90
N PHE A 182 2.98 43.00 12.13
CA PHE A 182 3.00 41.64 12.70
C PHE A 182 4.35 41.36 13.36
N ASN A 183 4.33 40.91 14.61
CA ASN A 183 5.49 40.49 15.39
C ASN A 183 5.27 39.08 15.94
N ILE A 184 6.34 38.32 16.16
CA ILE A 184 6.23 36.98 16.75
C ILE A 184 6.10 37.09 18.26
N TYR A 185 5.07 36.49 18.83
CA TYR A 185 4.86 36.37 20.28
C TYR A 185 5.03 34.92 20.71
N MET A 186 5.36 34.74 21.98
CA MET A 186 5.49 33.42 22.60
C MET A 186 4.80 33.39 23.96
N TYR A 187 4.10 32.29 24.22
CA TYR A 187 3.57 31.91 25.53
C TYR A 187 4.25 30.62 26.00
N ASP A 188 4.66 30.59 27.25
CA ASP A 188 5.13 29.36 27.91
C ASP A 188 4.08 28.88 28.93
N LEU A 189 3.52 27.70 28.69
CA LEU A 189 2.52 27.04 29.52
C LEU A 189 3.07 26.73 30.93
N ALA A 190 4.36 26.42 31.05
CA ALA A 190 4.98 26.05 32.33
C ALA A 190 5.11 27.25 33.27
N SER A 191 5.55 28.40 32.75
CA SER A 191 5.67 29.64 33.52
C SER A 191 4.40 30.51 33.49
N SER A 192 3.45 30.21 32.61
CA SER A 192 2.25 31.03 32.33
C SER A 192 2.60 32.48 31.98
N SER A 193 3.66 32.66 31.18
CA SER A 193 4.15 33.98 30.78
C SER A 193 4.09 34.19 29.27
N GLU A 194 3.66 35.38 28.87
CA GLU A 194 3.62 35.86 27.49
C GLU A 194 4.71 36.90 27.27
N LYS A 195 5.38 36.86 26.11
CA LYS A 195 6.30 37.92 25.69
C LYS A 195 6.32 38.07 24.16
N ALA A 196 6.56 39.30 23.70
CA ALA A 196 6.98 39.54 22.33
C ALA A 196 8.41 38.98 22.13
N LEU A 197 8.60 38.19 21.09
CA LEU A 197 9.89 37.68 20.65
C LEU A 197 10.58 38.69 19.72
N THR A 198 9.80 39.36 18.86
CA THR A 198 10.29 40.36 17.92
C THR A 198 9.65 41.73 18.18
N THR A 199 10.38 42.78 17.80
CA THR A 199 9.91 44.18 17.80
C THR A 199 10.47 44.96 16.60
N ALA A 200 10.87 44.24 15.54
CA ALA A 200 11.49 44.85 14.37
C ALA A 200 10.41 45.57 13.53
N ALA A 201 10.83 46.53 12.70
CA ALA A 201 9.91 47.17 11.75
C ALA A 201 9.59 46.21 10.60
N GLY A 202 8.39 46.31 10.04
CA GLY A 202 7.87 45.41 9.01
C GLY A 202 7.27 44.13 9.60
N ASP A 203 6.56 43.35 8.78
CA ASP A 203 5.84 42.17 9.24
C ASP A 203 6.77 40.97 9.49
N GLN A 204 6.53 40.25 10.60
CA GLN A 204 7.05 38.93 10.89
C GLN A 204 5.88 37.93 10.98
N THR A 205 5.85 36.93 10.10
CA THR A 205 4.70 36.03 9.91
C THR A 205 5.12 34.58 9.72
N LEU A 206 4.15 33.65 9.66
CA LEU A 206 4.36 32.21 9.45
C LEU A 206 5.40 31.60 10.43
N PRO A 207 5.19 31.73 11.75
CA PRO A 207 6.15 31.17 12.70
C PRO A 207 6.14 29.64 12.66
N SER A 208 7.28 29.05 13.02
CA SER A 208 7.46 27.62 13.29
C SER A 208 8.36 27.45 14.52
N ILE A 209 8.11 26.43 15.33
CA ILE A 209 8.88 26.14 16.54
C ILE A 209 9.16 24.65 16.65
N ASP A 210 10.39 24.29 16.98
CA ASP A 210 10.70 22.99 17.58
C ASP A 210 11.83 23.15 18.60
N GLY A 211 11.64 22.60 19.79
CA GLY A 211 12.54 22.80 20.90
C GLY A 211 12.81 24.29 21.13
N ASP A 212 14.09 24.66 21.18
CA ASP A 212 14.52 26.03 21.50
C ASP A 212 14.59 26.97 20.29
N ILE A 213 14.25 26.50 19.08
CA ILE A 213 14.36 27.29 17.86
C ILE A 213 12.97 27.75 17.41
N VAL A 214 12.83 29.07 17.21
CA VAL A 214 11.64 29.68 16.58
C VAL A 214 12.07 30.34 15.28
N ALA A 215 11.44 30.03 14.16
CA ALA A 215 11.71 30.66 12.87
C ALA A 215 10.45 31.34 12.31
N TRP A 216 10.62 32.36 11.45
CA TRP A 216 9.52 33.10 10.82
C TRP A 216 9.96 33.74 9.49
N ALA A 217 8.98 34.11 8.66
CA ALA A 217 9.18 34.96 7.49
C ALA A 217 9.21 36.44 7.90
N ASP A 218 10.19 37.19 7.42
CA ASP A 218 10.59 38.48 7.96
C ASP A 218 10.71 39.55 6.87
N ASN A 219 9.89 40.60 6.95
CA ASN A 219 9.81 41.67 5.96
C ASN A 219 10.55 42.96 6.36
N ARG A 220 11.50 42.91 7.31
CA ARG A 220 12.17 44.13 7.80
C ARG A 220 12.99 44.89 6.74
N THR A 221 13.32 44.23 5.64
CA THR A 221 14.13 44.75 4.53
C THR A 221 13.28 45.18 3.33
N GLY A 222 11.97 44.91 3.34
CA GLY A 222 11.02 45.21 2.25
C GLY A 222 10.73 44.03 1.32
N ASP A 223 11.58 43.00 1.33
CA ASP A 223 11.31 41.67 0.77
C ASP A 223 11.25 40.67 1.93
N MET A 224 10.47 39.58 1.81
CA MET A 224 10.42 38.54 2.83
C MET A 224 11.70 37.71 2.83
N ASP A 225 12.40 37.69 3.97
CA ASP A 225 13.54 36.83 4.29
C ASP A 225 13.13 35.80 5.37
N ILE A 226 14.02 34.87 5.73
CA ILE A 226 13.80 34.02 6.92
C ILE A 226 14.63 34.54 8.10
N ALA A 227 14.04 34.58 9.28
CA ALA A 227 14.76 34.82 10.52
C ALA A 227 14.45 33.73 11.55
N TYR A 228 15.39 33.50 12.47
CA TYR A 228 15.18 32.59 13.59
C TYR A 228 15.77 33.12 14.89
N TYR A 229 15.20 32.66 16.00
CA TYR A 229 15.60 32.97 17.36
C TYR A 229 15.87 31.69 18.13
N ASP A 230 17.03 31.63 18.76
CA ASP A 230 17.38 30.58 19.70
C ASP A 230 17.05 31.05 21.11
N ILE A 231 16.04 30.41 21.71
CA ILE A 231 15.53 30.73 23.05
C ILE A 231 16.59 30.51 24.13
N SER A 232 17.46 29.52 23.95
CA SER A 232 18.47 29.16 24.95
C SER A 232 19.58 30.20 25.05
N SER A 233 20.01 30.76 23.91
CA SER A 233 21.05 31.79 23.83
C SER A 233 20.50 33.22 23.81
N GLY A 234 19.21 33.38 23.53
CA GLY A 234 18.54 34.65 23.35
C GLY A 234 19.00 35.41 22.11
N GLN A 235 19.59 34.72 21.13
CA GLN A 235 20.14 35.31 19.91
C GLN A 235 19.16 35.19 18.75
N GLU A 236 18.99 36.29 18.03
CA GLU A 236 18.26 36.35 16.77
C GLU A 236 19.23 36.38 15.59
N LYS A 237 18.88 35.68 14.50
CA LYS A 237 19.63 35.72 13.24
C LYS A 237 18.67 35.87 12.06
N VAL A 238 19.00 36.78 11.17
CA VAL A 238 18.32 36.97 9.88
C VAL A 238 19.14 36.33 8.77
N LEU A 239 18.47 35.57 7.92
CA LEU A 239 19.02 34.91 6.75
C LEU A 239 18.63 35.71 5.50
N SER A 240 19.33 36.81 5.23
CA SER A 240 19.08 37.60 4.03
C SER A 240 19.46 36.80 2.77
N ARG A 241 18.49 36.59 1.88
CA ARG A 241 18.66 35.87 0.61
C ARG A 241 18.01 36.66 -0.54
N PRO A 242 18.47 36.50 -1.79
CA PRO A 242 17.81 37.12 -2.93
C PRO A 242 16.38 36.58 -3.13
N GLY A 243 15.44 37.47 -3.42
CA GLY A 243 14.07 37.08 -3.75
C GLY A 243 13.19 36.91 -2.51
N VAL A 244 12.10 36.17 -2.64
CA VAL A 244 11.07 36.03 -1.60
C VAL A 244 11.24 34.69 -0.89
N GLN A 245 11.40 34.72 0.43
CA GLN A 245 11.59 33.55 1.28
C GLN A 245 10.44 33.45 2.30
N THR A 246 9.73 32.33 2.31
CA THR A 246 8.51 32.17 3.14
C THR A 246 8.36 30.76 3.69
N SER A 247 7.33 30.54 4.51
CA SER A 247 6.91 29.22 5.01
C SER A 247 8.04 28.42 5.68
N PRO A 248 8.70 28.95 6.72
CA PRO A 248 9.72 28.20 7.44
C PRO A 248 9.11 27.05 8.24
N ALA A 249 9.80 25.93 8.32
CA ALA A 249 9.48 24.78 9.15
C ALA A 249 10.73 24.31 9.90
N VAL A 250 10.60 24.05 11.21
CA VAL A 250 11.73 23.70 12.09
C VAL A 250 11.54 22.31 12.68
N PHE A 251 12.60 21.52 12.68
CA PHE A 251 12.68 20.26 13.44
C PHE A 251 14.12 20.02 13.90
N GLY A 252 14.33 19.95 15.22
CA GLY A 252 15.63 19.85 15.86
C GLY A 252 16.57 20.98 15.44
N SER A 253 17.69 20.62 14.82
CA SER A 253 18.67 21.58 14.29
C SER A 253 18.45 21.94 12.82
N TYR A 254 17.32 21.57 12.23
CA TYR A 254 17.03 21.80 10.82
C TYR A 254 15.94 22.85 10.63
N LEU A 255 16.15 23.71 9.64
CA LEU A 255 15.21 24.73 9.20
C LEU A 255 15.00 24.56 7.69
N ALA A 256 13.79 24.21 7.29
CA ALA A 256 13.36 24.16 5.89
C ALA A 256 12.55 25.42 5.56
N TRP A 257 12.63 25.94 4.33
CA TRP A 257 11.77 27.04 3.89
C TRP A 257 11.60 27.05 2.37
N GLN A 258 10.60 27.80 1.93
CA GLN A 258 10.31 28.02 0.52
C GLN A 258 11.07 29.24 -0.02
N SER A 259 11.79 29.07 -1.12
CA SER A 259 12.52 30.13 -1.84
C SER A 259 11.88 30.38 -3.21
N ASN A 260 11.41 31.61 -3.43
CA ASN A 260 10.78 32.09 -4.68
C ASN A 260 9.59 31.25 -5.17
N SER A 261 9.02 30.40 -4.30
CA SER A 261 8.00 29.39 -4.63
C SER A 261 8.44 28.32 -5.64
N SER A 262 9.71 28.27 -6.02
CA SER A 262 10.27 27.30 -6.97
C SER A 262 11.27 26.35 -6.34
N GLU A 263 11.63 26.59 -5.08
CA GLU A 263 12.67 25.87 -4.36
C GLU A 263 12.25 25.62 -2.91
N ILE A 264 12.60 24.45 -2.37
CA ILE A 264 12.64 24.23 -0.92
C ILE A 264 14.10 24.15 -0.50
N VAL A 265 14.49 24.93 0.50
CA VAL A 265 15.86 25.00 1.01
C VAL A 265 15.89 24.47 2.44
N LEU A 266 16.93 23.70 2.78
CA LEU A 266 17.18 23.13 4.09
C LEU A 266 18.51 23.64 4.65
N LEU A 267 18.47 24.21 5.85
CA LEU A 267 19.65 24.66 6.61
C LEU A 267 19.81 23.81 7.87
N ASN A 268 21.00 23.26 8.05
CA ASN A 268 21.42 22.72 9.33
C ASN A 268 22.01 23.85 10.19
N LEU A 269 21.32 24.22 11.26
CA LEU A 269 21.69 25.30 12.17
C LEU A 269 22.96 25.00 12.98
N SER A 270 23.29 23.73 13.19
CA SER A 270 24.47 23.32 13.95
C SER A 270 25.76 23.41 13.12
N THR A 271 25.68 23.16 11.82
CA THR A 271 26.84 23.19 10.90
C THR A 271 26.89 24.45 10.05
N GLY A 272 25.76 25.13 9.86
CA GLY A 272 25.59 26.22 8.90
C GLY A 272 25.50 25.76 7.45
N GLN A 273 25.37 24.46 7.20
CA GLN A 273 25.26 23.90 5.85
C GLN A 273 23.85 24.10 5.29
N GLU A 274 23.77 24.72 4.12
CA GLU A 274 22.53 25.00 3.39
C GLU A 274 22.51 24.18 2.10
N GLN A 275 21.37 23.55 1.80
CA GLN A 275 21.15 22.78 0.58
C GLN A 275 19.75 23.02 0.02
N THR A 276 19.60 23.07 -1.30
CA THR A 276 18.29 23.07 -1.95
C THR A 276 17.81 21.63 -2.08
N VAL A 277 16.64 21.33 -1.51
CA VAL A 277 16.01 20.01 -1.49
C VAL A 277 15.36 19.66 -2.84
N VAL A 278 14.70 20.64 -3.46
CA VAL A 278 14.00 20.44 -4.73
C VAL A 278 13.97 21.74 -5.53
N PHE A 279 13.99 21.60 -6.86
CA PHE A 279 13.69 22.67 -7.81
C PHE A 279 12.44 22.30 -8.61
N GLY A 280 11.50 23.23 -8.74
CA GLY A 280 10.25 23.00 -9.47
C GLY A 280 9.67 24.27 -10.07
N ILE A 281 8.65 24.11 -10.91
CA ILE A 281 7.88 25.24 -11.46
C ILE A 281 7.13 25.96 -10.33
N LEU A 282 6.59 25.17 -9.39
CA LEU A 282 5.95 25.63 -8.17
C LEU A 282 6.06 24.50 -7.12
N VAL A 283 6.64 24.80 -5.96
CA VAL A 283 6.75 23.91 -4.79
C VAL A 283 6.38 24.71 -3.56
N LEU A 284 5.44 24.19 -2.77
CA LEU A 284 4.79 24.95 -1.70
C LEU A 284 4.75 24.16 -0.38
N GLU A 285 4.61 24.92 0.72
CA GLU A 285 4.21 24.40 2.03
C GLU A 285 5.10 23.27 2.57
N PRO A 286 6.42 23.50 2.73
CA PRO A 286 7.28 22.49 3.31
C PRO A 286 6.92 22.24 4.78
N ALA A 287 6.82 20.97 5.17
CA ALA A 287 6.81 20.54 6.56
C ALA A 287 8.01 19.61 6.82
N ILE A 288 8.54 19.61 8.04
CA ILE A 288 9.73 18.82 8.39
C ILE A 288 9.52 18.06 9.69
N GLY A 289 9.97 16.81 9.72
CA GLY A 289 9.97 15.95 10.90
C GLY A 289 11.22 15.06 10.96
N SER A 290 11.24 14.11 11.89
CA SER A 290 12.41 13.22 12.09
C SER A 290 12.77 12.35 10.89
N ARG A 291 11.84 12.17 9.94
CA ARG A 291 12.05 11.39 8.72
C ARG A 291 12.53 12.24 7.54
N GLY A 292 12.17 13.52 7.47
CA GLY A 292 12.49 14.34 6.31
C GLY A 292 11.59 15.55 6.11
N VAL A 293 11.70 16.14 4.91
CA VAL A 293 10.92 17.30 4.48
C VAL A 293 9.85 16.86 3.49
N VAL A 294 8.58 17.15 3.73
CA VAL A 294 7.47 16.91 2.80
C VAL A 294 6.98 18.23 2.20
N TRP A 295 6.47 18.20 0.97
CA TRP A 295 5.94 19.40 0.29
C TRP A 295 4.88 19.07 -0.76
N SER A 296 4.12 20.09 -1.15
CA SER A 296 3.19 20.08 -2.29
C SER A 296 3.95 20.43 -3.58
N ASP A 297 3.91 19.56 -4.58
CA ASP A 297 4.73 19.65 -5.80
C ASP A 297 3.88 19.74 -7.08
N TYR A 298 4.01 20.82 -7.83
CA TYR A 298 3.21 21.07 -9.04
C TYR A 298 3.94 20.71 -10.34
N ARG A 299 4.93 19.80 -10.30
CA ARG A 299 5.67 19.39 -11.52
C ARG A 299 4.79 18.71 -12.58
N GLN A 300 3.66 18.11 -12.20
CA GLN A 300 2.69 17.53 -13.15
C GLN A 300 1.77 18.58 -13.77
N GLY A 301 1.55 19.70 -13.08
CA GLY A 301 0.80 20.84 -13.59
C GLY A 301 0.29 21.75 -12.47
N LEU A 302 -0.09 22.98 -12.82
CA LEU A 302 -0.59 23.99 -11.88
C LEU A 302 -1.97 23.67 -11.26
N ARG A 303 -2.55 22.51 -11.55
CA ARG A 303 -3.85 22.03 -11.05
C ARG A 303 -3.81 20.54 -10.70
N ASP A 304 -2.61 20.04 -10.45
CA ASP A 304 -2.34 18.63 -10.14
C ASP A 304 -1.11 18.56 -9.20
N PRO A 305 -1.15 19.25 -8.04
CA PRO A 305 -0.11 19.10 -7.04
C PRO A 305 -0.15 17.71 -6.40
N ASP A 306 1.03 17.11 -6.31
CA ASP A 306 1.30 15.82 -5.69
C ASP A 306 2.08 16.04 -4.37
N ILE A 307 2.07 15.05 -3.47
CA ILE A 307 2.90 15.10 -2.26
C ILE A 307 4.22 14.37 -2.48
N TYR A 308 5.33 15.03 -2.15
CA TYR A 308 6.68 14.46 -2.18
C TYR A 308 7.36 14.55 -0.81
N LEU A 309 8.35 13.69 -0.60
CA LEU A 309 9.16 13.61 0.62
C LEU A 309 10.65 13.55 0.24
N TRP A 310 11.46 14.39 0.87
CA TRP A 310 12.91 14.28 0.94
C TRP A 310 13.29 13.54 2.21
N ASP A 311 13.59 12.26 2.05
CA ASP A 311 13.72 11.32 3.15
C ASP A 311 15.15 11.28 3.70
N LEU A 312 15.41 11.94 4.83
CA LEU A 312 16.74 12.07 5.44
C LEU A 312 17.35 10.73 5.89
N LYS A 313 16.54 9.67 6.03
CA LYS A 313 17.05 8.33 6.40
C LYS A 313 17.58 7.55 5.19
N ILE A 314 17.37 8.04 3.97
CA ILE A 314 17.86 7.41 2.74
C ILE A 314 18.90 8.35 2.11
N PRO A 315 20.16 7.94 1.96
CA PRO A 315 21.18 8.78 1.31
C PRO A 315 20.83 9.16 -0.14
N SER A 316 21.21 10.37 -0.57
CA SER A 316 21.05 10.82 -1.96
C SER A 316 21.93 10.04 -2.92
N ASP A 317 21.52 9.91 -4.17
CA ASP A 317 22.41 9.46 -5.24
C ASP A 317 23.52 10.51 -5.48
N ILE A 318 24.76 10.07 -5.71
CA ILE A 318 25.95 10.91 -5.85
C ILE A 318 26.18 11.26 -7.33
N PRO A 319 26.25 12.54 -7.72
CA PRO A 319 26.66 12.92 -9.07
C PRO A 319 28.17 12.67 -9.27
N VAL A 320 28.53 11.99 -10.35
CA VAL A 320 29.93 11.82 -10.80
C VAL A 320 30.32 12.95 -11.74
N THR A 321 29.39 13.40 -12.59
CA THR A 321 29.60 14.49 -13.54
C THR A 321 28.51 15.55 -13.42
N ALA A 322 28.82 16.76 -13.89
CA ALA A 322 27.88 17.86 -13.94
C ALA A 322 28.19 18.78 -15.14
N GLY A 323 27.19 19.56 -15.56
CA GLY A 323 27.35 20.66 -16.50
C GLY A 323 26.75 20.40 -17.89
N PRO A 324 26.92 21.35 -18.82
CA PRO A 324 26.27 21.32 -20.12
C PRO A 324 27.09 20.51 -21.12
N TYR A 325 27.48 19.29 -20.78
CA TYR A 325 28.32 18.42 -21.61
C TYR A 325 27.72 17.01 -21.65
N ASN A 326 28.09 16.22 -22.65
CA ASN A 326 27.71 14.81 -22.74
C ASN A 326 28.78 13.97 -22.06
N HIS A 327 28.38 13.30 -20.99
CA HIS A 327 29.20 12.33 -20.27
C HIS A 327 28.67 10.94 -20.58
N THR A 328 29.51 10.08 -21.16
CA THR A 328 29.09 8.78 -21.69
C THR A 328 30.06 7.68 -21.29
N ASN A 329 29.64 6.43 -21.47
CA ASN A 329 30.47 5.24 -21.26
C ASN A 329 31.15 5.16 -19.87
N PRO A 330 30.40 5.27 -18.75
CA PRO A 330 30.98 5.10 -17.42
C PRO A 330 31.43 3.65 -17.19
N ALA A 331 32.58 3.46 -16.54
CA ALA A 331 33.01 2.19 -15.96
C ALA A 331 33.57 2.41 -14.55
N ILE A 332 33.32 1.49 -13.61
CA ILE A 332 33.74 1.59 -12.21
C ILE A 332 34.66 0.42 -11.80
N TRP A 333 35.69 0.74 -11.04
CA TRP A 333 36.50 -0.22 -10.29
C TRP A 333 36.74 0.31 -8.88
N GLN A 334 36.18 -0.38 -7.89
CA GLN A 334 36.11 0.05 -6.50
C GLN A 334 35.49 1.46 -6.40
N ASP A 335 36.29 2.45 -6.03
CA ASP A 335 35.91 3.84 -5.87
C ASP A 335 36.31 4.71 -7.07
N ARG A 336 36.82 4.14 -8.17
CA ARG A 336 37.26 4.90 -9.35
C ARG A 336 36.28 4.73 -10.49
N VAL A 337 35.71 5.84 -10.96
CA VAL A 337 34.85 5.89 -12.15
C VAL A 337 35.62 6.53 -13.30
N VAL A 338 35.60 5.90 -14.47
CA VAL A 338 36.10 6.46 -15.72
C VAL A 338 34.97 6.68 -16.71
N TRP A 339 35.06 7.70 -17.55
CA TRP A 339 34.03 8.02 -18.56
C TRP A 339 34.60 8.81 -19.74
N THR A 340 33.80 8.95 -20.80
CA THR A 340 34.09 9.86 -21.92
C THR A 340 33.29 11.16 -21.82
N ASP A 341 33.94 12.28 -22.10
CA ASP A 341 33.45 13.62 -21.80
C ASP A 341 33.75 14.59 -22.96
N ASP A 342 32.73 15.28 -23.47
CA ASP A 342 32.88 16.23 -24.60
C ASP A 342 33.11 17.69 -24.17
N ARG A 343 33.45 17.96 -22.91
CA ARG A 343 33.62 19.34 -22.39
C ARG A 343 34.60 20.21 -23.14
N ASP A 344 35.57 19.59 -23.81
CA ASP A 344 36.61 20.25 -24.60
C ASP A 344 36.32 20.23 -26.12
N GLY A 345 35.11 19.83 -26.52
CA GLY A 345 34.65 19.74 -27.91
C GLY A 345 34.97 18.43 -28.63
N LEU A 346 35.68 17.51 -27.96
CA LEU A 346 35.95 16.12 -28.39
C LEU A 346 35.77 15.21 -27.18
N TYR A 347 35.36 13.96 -27.39
CA TYR A 347 35.23 12.99 -26.30
C TYR A 347 36.61 12.58 -25.77
N GLN A 348 36.94 13.03 -24.55
CA GLN A 348 38.15 12.67 -23.81
C GLN A 348 37.82 11.72 -22.66
N VAL A 349 38.78 10.88 -22.24
CA VAL A 349 38.61 10.00 -21.09
C VAL A 349 39.00 10.72 -19.81
N TYR A 350 38.11 10.69 -18.83
CA TYR A 350 38.32 11.24 -17.49
C TYR A 350 38.17 10.15 -16.44
N LEU A 351 38.74 10.39 -15.26
CA LEU A 351 38.67 9.52 -14.08
C LEU A 351 38.33 10.36 -12.84
N LEU A 352 37.46 9.85 -11.98
CA LEU A 352 37.16 10.39 -10.65
C LEU A 352 37.37 9.31 -9.60
N ASN A 353 38.12 9.63 -8.54
CA ASN A 353 38.12 8.82 -7.33
C ASN A 353 37.03 9.33 -6.38
N LEU A 354 36.01 8.51 -6.12
CA LEU A 354 34.86 8.83 -5.28
C LEU A 354 35.21 8.99 -3.79
N THR A 355 36.28 8.34 -3.33
CA THR A 355 36.73 8.43 -1.94
C THR A 355 37.46 9.76 -1.68
N THR A 356 38.29 10.21 -2.63
CA THR A 356 39.12 11.41 -2.47
C THR A 356 38.55 12.65 -3.14
N GLY A 357 37.60 12.49 -4.06
CA GLY A 357 37.07 13.56 -4.92
C GLY A 357 38.05 14.02 -6.01
N GLU A 358 39.16 13.31 -6.23
CA GLU A 358 40.18 13.72 -7.19
C GLU A 358 39.78 13.33 -8.63
N GLU A 359 39.61 14.33 -9.49
CA GLU A 359 39.38 14.16 -10.93
C GLU A 359 40.69 14.28 -11.73
N LYS A 360 40.87 13.43 -12.73
CA LYS A 360 42.03 13.39 -13.63
C LYS A 360 41.60 13.16 -15.08
N ALA A 361 42.03 14.05 -15.98
CA ALA A 361 41.98 13.79 -17.41
C ALA A 361 43.01 12.71 -17.79
N ILE A 362 42.55 11.62 -18.40
CA ILE A 362 43.40 10.50 -18.87
C ILE A 362 43.91 10.79 -20.28
N THR A 363 43.10 11.44 -21.11
CA THR A 363 43.46 11.83 -22.48
C THR A 363 43.30 13.33 -22.68
N SER A 364 44.06 13.90 -23.63
CA SER A 364 44.01 15.34 -23.96
C SER A 364 44.39 15.63 -25.42
N ASN A 365 44.36 14.62 -26.28
CA ASN A 365 44.80 14.74 -27.67
C ASN A 365 43.62 15.19 -28.57
N GLN A 366 43.88 15.45 -29.86
CA GLN A 366 42.88 15.98 -30.80
C GLN A 366 42.13 14.87 -31.57
N VAL A 367 41.76 13.78 -30.89
CA VAL A 367 40.86 12.74 -31.41
C VAL A 367 39.78 12.39 -30.39
N ASP A 368 38.66 11.83 -30.87
CA ASP A 368 37.61 11.27 -30.02
C ASP A 368 38.05 9.90 -29.46
N HIS A 369 37.77 9.69 -28.17
CA HIS A 369 38.00 8.45 -27.46
C HIS A 369 36.66 7.82 -27.08
N THR A 370 36.62 6.50 -26.98
CA THR A 370 35.40 5.74 -26.66
C THR A 370 35.69 4.50 -25.82
N SER A 371 34.64 3.96 -25.22
CA SER A 371 34.62 2.71 -24.46
C SER A 371 35.76 2.56 -23.45
N PRO A 372 35.93 3.51 -22.50
CA PRO A 372 36.89 3.34 -21.43
C PRO A 372 36.47 2.22 -20.47
N ASP A 373 37.44 1.48 -19.95
CA ASP A 373 37.23 0.47 -18.89
C ASP A 373 38.42 0.50 -17.92
N ILE A 374 38.21 0.08 -16.67
CA ILE A 374 39.18 0.19 -15.58
C ILE A 374 39.29 -1.10 -14.76
N SER A 375 40.52 -1.47 -14.41
CA SER A 375 40.81 -2.54 -13.44
C SER A 375 42.15 -2.28 -12.77
N GLY A 376 42.14 -2.18 -11.43
CA GLY A 376 43.30 -1.76 -10.67
C GLY A 376 43.82 -0.40 -11.15
N ASP A 377 45.13 -0.30 -11.41
CA ASP A 377 45.78 0.94 -11.85
C ASP A 377 45.84 1.11 -13.37
N HIS A 378 45.01 0.40 -14.13
CA HIS A 378 45.02 0.45 -15.59
C HIS A 378 43.67 0.91 -16.12
N VAL A 379 43.70 1.92 -16.98
CA VAL A 379 42.55 2.39 -17.76
C VAL A 379 42.81 2.05 -19.22
N ILE A 380 41.88 1.35 -19.87
CA ILE A 380 41.90 1.18 -21.31
C ILE A 380 40.89 2.11 -21.97
N TYR A 381 41.10 2.42 -23.24
CA TYR A 381 40.15 3.15 -24.08
C TYR A 381 40.51 2.93 -25.55
N LEU A 382 39.60 3.31 -26.45
CA LEU A 382 39.76 3.14 -27.88
C LEU A 382 39.70 4.48 -28.61
N ASP A 383 40.56 4.65 -29.61
CA ASP A 383 40.50 5.80 -30.52
C ASP A 383 41.06 5.45 -31.92
N LYS A 384 40.92 6.40 -32.86
CA LYS A 384 41.34 6.23 -34.26
C LYS A 384 42.59 7.03 -34.64
N ARG A 385 43.45 7.40 -33.68
CA ARG A 385 44.62 8.25 -33.96
C ARG A 385 45.62 7.60 -34.94
N ASN A 386 45.60 6.28 -35.07
CA ASN A 386 46.44 5.50 -35.99
C ASN A 386 45.75 5.12 -37.32
N GLY A 387 44.50 5.56 -37.55
CA GLY A 387 43.76 5.34 -38.80
C GLY A 387 42.70 4.22 -38.75
N ASN A 388 42.74 3.35 -37.73
CA ASN A 388 41.75 2.34 -37.37
C ASN A 388 41.52 2.39 -35.85
N LEU A 389 40.44 1.79 -35.35
CA LEU A 389 40.17 1.72 -33.90
C LEU A 389 41.19 0.79 -33.24
N ASP A 390 42.05 1.38 -32.41
CA ASP A 390 43.10 0.71 -31.63
C ASP A 390 42.82 0.79 -30.13
N ILE A 391 43.38 -0.15 -29.37
CA ILE A 391 43.27 -0.18 -27.90
C ILE A 391 44.50 0.46 -27.26
N PHE A 392 44.26 1.48 -26.44
CA PHE A 392 45.27 2.15 -25.64
C PHE A 392 45.10 1.78 -24.17
N LEU A 393 46.21 1.75 -23.45
CA LEU A 393 46.26 1.52 -22.00
C LEU A 393 47.05 2.63 -21.33
N TYR A 394 46.43 3.25 -20.34
CA TYR A 394 47.04 4.21 -19.45
C TYR A 394 47.28 3.58 -18.08
N ASP A 395 48.55 3.52 -17.69
CA ASP A 395 48.97 3.10 -16.35
C ASP A 395 48.90 4.31 -15.41
N LEU A 396 47.98 4.25 -14.43
CA LEU A 396 47.74 5.30 -13.46
C LEU A 396 48.92 5.49 -12.49
N ALA A 397 49.61 4.41 -12.13
CA ALA A 397 50.74 4.44 -11.21
C ALA A 397 52.00 5.01 -11.88
N ALA A 398 52.25 4.65 -13.13
CA ALA A 398 53.37 5.15 -13.92
C ALA A 398 53.07 6.49 -14.61
N GLY A 399 51.80 6.88 -14.73
CA GLY A 399 51.36 8.06 -15.48
C GLY A 399 51.69 7.99 -16.97
N LYS A 400 51.65 6.78 -17.55
CA LYS A 400 52.15 6.53 -18.91
C LYS A 400 51.14 5.76 -19.76
N GLU A 401 50.98 6.23 -20.99
CA GLU A 401 50.22 5.56 -22.05
C GLU A 401 51.07 4.54 -22.81
N SER A 402 50.45 3.44 -23.23
CA SER A 402 50.99 2.43 -24.15
C SER A 402 49.90 1.91 -25.07
N VAL A 403 50.29 1.37 -26.23
CA VAL A 403 49.36 0.73 -27.18
C VAL A 403 49.27 -0.75 -26.86
N VAL A 404 48.06 -1.27 -26.68
CA VAL A 404 47.82 -2.71 -26.44
C VAL A 404 47.89 -3.46 -27.76
N SER A 405 47.24 -2.95 -28.81
CA SER A 405 47.27 -3.51 -30.17
C SER A 405 47.26 -2.38 -31.19
N ALA A 406 48.04 -2.53 -32.25
CA ALA A 406 48.14 -1.60 -33.39
C ALA A 406 47.96 -2.36 -34.72
N ASP A 407 47.12 -3.40 -34.69
CA ASP A 407 46.85 -4.22 -35.86
C ASP A 407 45.97 -3.43 -36.84
N PRO A 408 46.14 -3.54 -38.16
CA PRO A 408 45.31 -2.81 -39.12
C PRO A 408 43.80 -3.13 -39.04
N SER A 409 43.42 -4.25 -38.42
CA SER A 409 42.03 -4.61 -38.15
C SER A 409 41.44 -3.82 -36.97
N GLU A 410 40.21 -3.33 -37.11
CA GLU A 410 39.49 -2.62 -36.05
C GLU A 410 39.35 -3.49 -34.79
N GLN A 411 39.89 -3.04 -33.66
CA GLN A 411 39.76 -3.72 -32.38
C GLN A 411 38.55 -3.17 -31.63
N ARG A 412 37.63 -4.07 -31.24
CA ARG A 412 36.31 -3.72 -30.71
C ARG A 412 36.03 -4.46 -29.41
N TYR A 413 35.15 -3.90 -28.57
CA TYR A 413 34.68 -4.51 -27.32
C TYR A 413 35.83 -4.84 -26.36
N ALA A 414 36.77 -3.91 -26.20
CA ALA A 414 37.90 -4.11 -25.31
C ALA A 414 37.45 -4.08 -23.85
N MET A 415 37.87 -5.07 -23.06
CA MET A 415 37.60 -5.17 -21.62
C MET A 415 38.89 -5.46 -20.87
N ILE A 416 39.03 -4.92 -19.66
CA ILE A 416 40.20 -5.16 -18.81
C ILE A 416 39.79 -5.78 -17.48
N ASP A 417 40.48 -6.84 -17.05
CA ASP A 417 40.40 -7.31 -15.67
C ASP A 417 41.66 -8.04 -15.26
N ASP A 418 42.08 -7.91 -13.99
CA ASP A 418 43.24 -8.61 -13.42
C ASP A 418 44.52 -8.55 -14.29
N GLY A 419 44.82 -7.37 -14.84
CA GLY A 419 46.01 -7.14 -15.65
C GLY A 419 45.97 -7.77 -17.06
N ARG A 420 44.77 -8.10 -17.55
CA ARG A 420 44.55 -8.69 -18.86
C ARG A 420 43.51 -7.90 -19.65
N VAL A 421 43.77 -7.71 -20.94
CA VAL A 421 42.86 -7.02 -21.87
C VAL A 421 42.36 -8.02 -22.91
N VAL A 422 41.05 -8.11 -23.09
CA VAL A 422 40.41 -8.93 -24.14
C VAL A 422 39.68 -8.05 -25.13
N TRP A 423 39.62 -8.45 -26.39
CA TRP A 423 38.88 -7.74 -27.44
C TRP A 423 38.54 -8.66 -28.60
N VAL A 424 37.68 -8.17 -29.51
CA VAL A 424 37.40 -8.81 -30.80
C VAL A 424 38.09 -8.03 -31.91
N ASP A 425 38.77 -8.73 -32.81
CA ASP A 425 39.18 -8.19 -34.10
C ASP A 425 39.11 -9.26 -35.19
N ASN A 426 39.27 -8.83 -36.45
CA ASN A 426 39.18 -9.70 -37.63
C ASN A 426 40.51 -9.89 -38.36
N ARG A 427 41.66 -9.76 -37.69
CA ARG A 427 42.99 -9.88 -38.33
C ARG A 427 43.24 -11.25 -38.97
N SER A 428 42.49 -12.27 -38.52
CA SER A 428 42.47 -13.64 -39.05
C SER A 428 41.40 -13.88 -40.13
N GLY A 429 40.75 -12.84 -40.65
CA GLY A 429 39.76 -12.89 -41.73
C GLY A 429 38.28 -13.00 -41.29
N VAL A 430 38.03 -13.31 -40.01
CA VAL A 430 36.72 -13.34 -39.34
C VAL A 430 36.91 -12.88 -37.89
N ASP A 431 35.82 -12.47 -37.22
CA ASP A 431 35.87 -12.00 -35.82
C ASP A 431 36.42 -13.11 -34.90
N GLN A 432 37.51 -12.81 -34.18
CA GLN A 432 38.12 -13.68 -33.19
C GLN A 432 38.44 -12.89 -31.92
N ILE A 433 38.48 -13.58 -30.78
CA ILE A 433 38.83 -13.01 -29.49
C ILE A 433 40.33 -13.12 -29.27
N TYR A 434 40.94 -12.02 -28.85
CA TYR A 434 42.35 -11.91 -28.51
C TYR A 434 42.51 -11.48 -27.05
N LEU A 435 43.64 -11.84 -26.48
CA LEU A 435 44.03 -11.55 -25.10
C LEU A 435 45.43 -10.93 -25.09
N HIS A 436 45.61 -9.88 -24.30
CA HIS A 436 46.90 -9.29 -23.96
C HIS A 436 47.11 -9.36 -22.45
N THR A 437 48.27 -9.86 -22.01
CA THR A 437 48.66 -9.85 -20.59
C THR A 437 49.67 -8.74 -20.33
N ILE A 438 49.25 -7.71 -19.60
CA ILE A 438 49.98 -6.44 -19.43
C ILE A 438 51.38 -6.65 -18.87
N SER A 439 51.49 -7.46 -17.81
CA SER A 439 52.77 -7.70 -17.11
C SER A 439 53.85 -8.37 -17.98
N SER A 440 53.43 -9.15 -18.97
CA SER A 440 54.34 -9.88 -19.86
C SER A 440 54.46 -9.27 -21.25
N GLY A 441 53.54 -8.38 -21.63
CA GLY A 441 53.37 -7.90 -22.99
C GLY A 441 52.86 -8.95 -23.99
N ASN A 442 52.61 -10.20 -23.55
CA ASN A 442 52.24 -11.29 -24.44
C ASN A 442 50.82 -11.11 -24.97
N GLN A 443 50.67 -11.30 -26.29
CA GLN A 443 49.38 -11.38 -26.97
C GLN A 443 49.12 -12.81 -27.46
N ARG A 444 47.87 -13.23 -27.39
CA ARG A 444 47.44 -14.56 -27.84
C ARG A 444 46.01 -14.51 -28.38
N GLN A 445 45.77 -15.21 -29.49
CA GLN A 445 44.43 -15.49 -30.00
C GLN A 445 43.77 -16.60 -29.16
N ILE A 446 42.54 -16.37 -28.70
CA ILE A 446 41.78 -17.27 -27.82
C ILE A 446 40.90 -18.21 -28.64
N THR A 447 40.13 -17.68 -29.59
CA THR A 447 39.21 -18.46 -30.42
C THR A 447 39.81 -18.75 -31.79
N ASN A 448 39.39 -19.84 -32.44
CA ASN A 448 39.82 -20.16 -33.81
C ASN A 448 38.68 -20.79 -34.63
N GLN A 449 37.53 -20.10 -34.68
CA GLN A 449 36.28 -20.65 -35.20
C GLN A 449 35.99 -20.14 -36.62
N PRO A 450 35.84 -21.03 -37.63
CA PRO A 450 35.49 -20.61 -38.99
C PRO A 450 34.05 -20.10 -39.04
N ASN A 451 33.84 -18.93 -39.67
CA ASN A 451 32.54 -18.25 -39.79
C ASN A 451 31.91 -17.77 -38.48
N ALA A 452 32.71 -17.58 -37.42
CA ALA A 452 32.20 -17.03 -36.18
C ALA A 452 31.91 -15.53 -36.28
N GLN A 453 30.77 -15.13 -35.73
CA GLN A 453 30.46 -13.75 -35.38
C GLN A 453 30.50 -13.70 -33.85
N LEU A 454 31.54 -13.07 -33.31
CA LEU A 454 31.83 -13.04 -31.86
C LEU A 454 31.64 -11.64 -31.31
N TYR A 455 30.92 -11.51 -30.20
CA TYR A 455 30.53 -10.23 -29.63
C TYR A 455 30.64 -10.23 -28.10
N SER A 456 30.92 -9.05 -27.54
CA SER A 456 30.94 -8.76 -26.09
C SER A 456 31.79 -9.74 -25.25
N PRO A 457 33.11 -9.88 -25.52
CA PRO A 457 33.98 -10.65 -24.63
C PRO A 457 34.13 -9.92 -23.28
N VAL A 458 33.84 -10.62 -22.19
CA VAL A 458 34.05 -10.14 -20.82
C VAL A 458 35.04 -11.07 -20.12
N ILE A 459 36.03 -10.50 -19.44
CA ILE A 459 37.06 -11.24 -18.71
C ILE A 459 36.92 -11.01 -17.21
N HIS A 460 37.05 -12.07 -16.43
CA HIS A 460 37.27 -12.00 -15.00
C HIS A 460 38.16 -13.14 -14.53
N GLY A 461 39.22 -12.83 -13.79
CA GLY A 461 40.21 -13.82 -13.38
C GLY A 461 40.79 -14.59 -14.58
N ASP A 462 40.60 -15.91 -14.60
CA ASP A 462 41.08 -16.81 -15.64
C ASP A 462 40.01 -17.19 -16.69
N ARG A 463 38.90 -16.46 -16.77
CA ARG A 463 37.74 -16.83 -17.60
C ARG A 463 37.33 -15.70 -18.53
N ILE A 464 36.99 -16.06 -19.75
CA ILE A 464 36.48 -15.15 -20.77
C ILE A 464 35.12 -15.67 -21.23
N VAL A 465 34.08 -14.85 -21.18
CA VAL A 465 32.73 -15.18 -21.72
C VAL A 465 32.39 -14.29 -22.90
N TRP A 466 31.62 -14.81 -23.87
CA TRP A 466 31.20 -14.02 -25.04
C TRP A 466 29.92 -14.59 -25.68
N ALA A 467 29.29 -13.76 -26.51
CA ALA A 467 28.18 -14.17 -27.36
C ALA A 467 28.71 -14.64 -28.72
N ASP A 468 28.24 -15.80 -29.18
CA ASP A 468 28.78 -16.53 -30.31
C ASP A 468 27.68 -16.95 -31.28
N ARG A 469 27.84 -16.62 -32.56
CA ARG A 469 26.87 -16.98 -33.61
C ARG A 469 27.25 -18.18 -34.47
N ARG A 470 28.25 -18.98 -34.07
CA ARG A 470 28.73 -20.13 -34.87
C ARG A 470 27.65 -21.17 -35.18
N SER A 471 26.58 -21.23 -34.37
CA SER A 471 25.44 -22.14 -34.54
C SER A 471 24.34 -21.58 -35.45
N GLY A 472 24.45 -20.31 -35.89
CA GLY A 472 23.43 -19.59 -36.65
C GLY A 472 22.54 -18.66 -35.81
N LYS A 473 22.53 -18.85 -34.49
CA LYS A 473 21.87 -18.02 -33.46
C LYS A 473 22.91 -17.57 -32.43
N TRP A 474 22.59 -16.57 -31.61
CA TRP A 474 23.49 -16.14 -30.54
C TRP A 474 23.41 -17.12 -29.36
N ASP A 475 24.55 -17.69 -28.98
CA ASP A 475 24.73 -18.57 -27.83
C ASP A 475 25.83 -17.99 -26.91
N ILE A 476 25.89 -18.39 -25.64
CA ILE A 476 26.94 -17.94 -24.70
C ILE A 476 28.02 -19.01 -24.54
N TYR A 477 29.28 -18.62 -24.70
CA TYR A 477 30.45 -19.50 -24.53
C TYR A 477 31.41 -18.94 -23.49
N LEU A 478 32.21 -19.84 -22.91
CA LEU A 478 33.28 -19.52 -21.97
C LEU A 478 34.59 -20.20 -22.38
N PHE A 479 35.70 -19.49 -22.20
CA PHE A 479 37.06 -20.01 -22.30
C PHE A 479 37.77 -19.89 -20.96
N ASN A 480 38.29 -21.00 -20.46
CA ASN A 480 39.14 -21.01 -19.27
C ASN A 480 40.61 -20.98 -19.69
N LEU A 481 41.32 -19.93 -19.26
CA LEU A 481 42.72 -19.67 -19.59
C LEU A 481 43.68 -20.64 -18.89
N SER A 482 43.35 -21.08 -17.67
CA SER A 482 44.18 -21.98 -16.87
C SER A 482 44.18 -23.40 -17.42
N THR A 483 43.01 -23.91 -17.79
CA THR A 483 42.85 -25.26 -18.37
C THR A 483 43.01 -25.26 -19.88
N ASN A 484 42.95 -24.08 -20.51
CA ASN A 484 42.99 -23.89 -21.95
C ASN A 484 41.85 -24.63 -22.68
N THR A 485 40.64 -24.59 -22.10
CA THR A 485 39.46 -25.28 -22.62
C THR A 485 38.30 -24.32 -22.84
N GLU A 486 37.57 -24.55 -23.92
CA GLU A 486 36.32 -23.86 -24.25
C GLU A 486 35.11 -24.71 -23.84
N MET A 487 34.04 -24.08 -23.36
CA MET A 487 32.75 -24.74 -23.13
C MET A 487 31.58 -23.82 -23.47
N PRO A 488 30.45 -24.37 -23.96
CA PRO A 488 29.19 -23.64 -24.03
C PRO A 488 28.65 -23.40 -22.62
N ILE A 489 28.12 -22.21 -22.37
CA ILE A 489 27.37 -21.87 -21.15
C ILE A 489 25.88 -22.02 -21.40
N CYS A 490 25.37 -21.44 -22.49
CA CYS A 490 23.97 -21.54 -22.87
C CYS A 490 23.85 -21.66 -24.39
N THR A 491 23.05 -22.62 -24.86
CA THR A 491 22.82 -22.89 -26.29
C THR A 491 21.34 -23.10 -26.62
N ASP A 492 20.47 -22.42 -25.88
CA ASP A 492 19.01 -22.57 -25.97
C ASP A 492 18.45 -22.14 -27.34
N PRO A 493 17.29 -22.66 -27.81
CA PRO A 493 16.80 -22.45 -29.18
C PRO A 493 16.67 -20.99 -29.65
N ALA A 494 16.45 -20.05 -28.73
CA ALA A 494 16.40 -18.61 -29.01
C ALA A 494 17.80 -17.97 -29.03
N ASN A 495 17.88 -16.64 -29.16
CA ASN A 495 19.16 -15.93 -29.03
C ASN A 495 19.48 -15.71 -27.54
N GLN A 496 20.76 -15.73 -27.19
CA GLN A 496 21.33 -15.29 -25.91
C GLN A 496 22.46 -14.30 -26.18
N VAL A 497 22.45 -13.16 -25.51
CA VAL A 497 23.37 -12.04 -25.77
C VAL A 497 23.82 -11.35 -24.48
N GLN A 498 24.78 -10.44 -24.61
CA GLN A 498 25.22 -9.56 -23.52
C GLN A 498 25.70 -10.31 -22.26
N PRO A 499 26.63 -11.27 -22.37
CA PRO A 499 27.09 -12.00 -21.20
C PRO A 499 28.00 -11.14 -20.31
N TRP A 500 28.00 -11.42 -19.01
CA TRP A 500 28.93 -10.88 -18.03
C TRP A 500 29.45 -11.99 -17.12
N ILE A 501 30.61 -11.79 -16.48
CA ILE A 501 31.17 -12.76 -15.52
C ILE A 501 31.82 -12.06 -14.33
N TYR A 502 31.61 -12.60 -13.13
CA TYR A 502 32.36 -12.28 -11.92
C TYR A 502 32.46 -13.51 -11.02
N GLY A 503 33.65 -13.81 -10.51
CA GLY A 503 33.96 -15.07 -9.84
C GLY A 503 33.50 -16.28 -10.64
N ASP A 504 32.58 -17.04 -10.04
CA ASP A 504 31.95 -18.20 -10.67
C ASP A 504 30.60 -17.89 -11.32
N THR A 505 30.10 -16.66 -11.27
CA THR A 505 28.78 -16.32 -11.80
C THR A 505 28.89 -15.70 -13.19
N VAL A 506 28.24 -16.33 -14.17
CA VAL A 506 28.00 -15.77 -15.51
C VAL A 506 26.55 -15.29 -15.57
N VAL A 507 26.27 -14.13 -16.16
CA VAL A 507 24.89 -13.66 -16.42
C VAL A 507 24.72 -13.26 -17.87
N TRP A 508 23.52 -13.32 -18.43
CA TRP A 508 23.24 -12.93 -19.83
C TRP A 508 21.77 -12.55 -20.03
N ALA A 509 21.50 -11.88 -21.15
CA ALA A 509 20.16 -11.60 -21.64
C ALA A 509 19.68 -12.74 -22.56
N ASP A 510 18.49 -13.26 -22.31
CA ASP A 510 17.97 -14.50 -22.89
C ASP A 510 16.62 -14.31 -23.58
N GLY A 511 16.49 -14.75 -24.83
CA GLY A 511 15.26 -14.63 -25.60
C GLY A 511 14.35 -15.85 -25.56
N ARG A 512 14.62 -16.85 -24.71
CA ARG A 512 13.95 -18.17 -24.76
C ARG A 512 12.45 -18.13 -24.50
N ASN A 513 11.97 -17.16 -23.72
CA ASN A 513 10.55 -17.07 -23.34
C ASN A 513 9.71 -16.23 -24.32
N ALA A 514 10.32 -15.56 -25.29
CA ALA A 514 9.60 -14.80 -26.32
C ALA A 514 10.17 -14.98 -27.75
N PRO A 515 10.38 -16.22 -28.23
CA PRO A 515 11.15 -16.49 -29.45
C PRO A 515 10.51 -15.98 -30.74
N ASN A 516 9.20 -15.66 -30.72
CA ASN A 516 8.41 -15.26 -31.89
C ASN A 516 7.70 -13.90 -31.72
N SER A 517 8.09 -13.11 -30.71
CA SER A 517 7.45 -11.82 -30.43
C SER A 517 7.95 -10.72 -31.38
N SER A 518 7.05 -9.86 -31.85
CA SER A 518 7.41 -8.59 -32.51
C SER A 518 7.90 -7.54 -31.50
N VAL A 519 7.70 -7.79 -30.21
CA VAL A 519 8.19 -6.97 -29.10
C VAL A 519 9.46 -7.63 -28.58
N ARG A 520 10.53 -6.83 -28.46
CA ARG A 520 11.80 -7.27 -27.87
C ARG A 520 11.53 -7.63 -26.40
N ASN A 521 11.63 -8.90 -26.03
CA ASN A 521 11.52 -9.35 -24.65
C ASN A 521 12.72 -10.26 -24.33
N TRP A 522 13.76 -9.64 -23.79
CA TRP A 522 14.91 -10.33 -23.22
C TRP A 522 14.66 -10.54 -21.73
N ASP A 523 15.02 -11.71 -21.20
CA ASP A 523 15.02 -12.03 -19.78
C ASP A 523 16.46 -12.06 -19.25
N ILE A 524 16.68 -11.99 -17.94
CA ILE A 524 18.03 -12.14 -17.36
C ILE A 524 18.20 -13.52 -16.75
N TYR A 525 19.27 -14.22 -17.12
CA TYR A 525 19.66 -15.51 -16.56
C TYR A 525 21.07 -15.47 -16.00
N SER A 526 21.35 -16.40 -15.08
CA SER A 526 22.66 -16.59 -14.47
C SER A 526 23.09 -18.05 -14.52
N TYR A 527 24.40 -18.31 -14.50
CA TYR A 527 25.01 -19.63 -14.43
C TYR A 527 26.17 -19.61 -13.44
N ASN A 528 26.10 -20.45 -12.41
CA ASN A 528 27.18 -20.63 -11.47
C ASN A 528 28.09 -21.76 -11.96
N LEU A 529 29.35 -21.43 -12.25
CA LEU A 529 30.36 -22.31 -12.83
C LEU A 529 30.84 -23.40 -11.86
N THR A 530 30.74 -23.17 -10.56
CA THR A 530 31.12 -24.14 -9.52
C THR A 530 30.02 -25.15 -9.28
N THR A 531 28.78 -24.69 -9.08
CA THR A 531 27.63 -25.58 -8.87
C THR A 531 27.07 -26.14 -10.18
N ARG A 532 27.44 -25.55 -11.32
CA ARG A 532 26.92 -25.82 -12.67
C ARG A 532 25.41 -25.59 -12.78
N GLN A 533 24.89 -24.68 -11.97
CA GLN A 533 23.46 -24.37 -11.90
C GLN A 533 23.16 -23.12 -12.71
N GLU A 534 22.20 -23.24 -13.63
CA GLU A 534 21.53 -22.11 -14.28
C GLU A 534 20.36 -21.61 -13.42
N THR A 535 20.16 -20.30 -13.31
CA THR A 535 19.07 -19.71 -12.52
C THR A 535 18.51 -18.47 -13.23
N PRO A 536 17.18 -18.38 -13.45
CA PRO A 536 16.55 -17.16 -13.94
C PRO A 536 16.67 -16.05 -12.89
N VAL A 537 17.13 -14.88 -13.31
CA VAL A 537 17.25 -13.68 -12.47
C VAL A 537 15.97 -12.83 -12.60
N CYS A 538 15.50 -12.58 -13.82
CA CYS A 538 14.22 -11.90 -14.10
C CYS A 538 13.63 -12.43 -15.40
N THR A 539 12.33 -12.76 -15.42
CA THR A 539 11.63 -13.32 -16.59
C THR A 539 10.28 -12.66 -16.83
N ASN A 540 10.26 -11.34 -17.03
CA ASN A 540 9.01 -10.59 -17.11
C ASN A 540 8.49 -10.50 -18.56
N THR A 541 7.27 -9.97 -18.73
CA THR A 541 6.65 -9.77 -20.06
C THR A 541 7.19 -8.56 -20.81
N PHE A 542 7.81 -7.61 -20.11
CA PHE A 542 8.50 -6.46 -20.70
C PHE A 542 9.98 -6.77 -20.91
N ASN A 543 10.72 -5.91 -21.62
CA ASN A 543 12.11 -6.15 -21.97
C ASN A 543 13.08 -5.98 -20.77
N GLN A 544 13.94 -6.97 -20.51
CA GLN A 544 15.10 -6.88 -19.61
C GLN A 544 16.43 -6.98 -20.38
N GLY A 545 17.33 -6.00 -20.27
CA GLY A 545 18.58 -6.02 -21.04
C GLY A 545 19.81 -5.54 -20.29
N ALA A 546 20.98 -5.74 -20.90
CA ALA A 546 22.27 -5.26 -20.44
C ALA A 546 22.63 -5.66 -18.98
N PRO A 547 22.69 -6.96 -18.67
CA PRO A 547 23.06 -7.39 -17.33
C PRO A 547 24.56 -7.17 -17.05
N ALA A 548 24.88 -6.87 -15.79
CA ALA A 548 26.23 -6.86 -15.24
C ALA A 548 26.24 -7.59 -13.89
N VAL A 549 27.36 -8.21 -13.51
CA VAL A 549 27.50 -8.91 -12.23
C VAL A 549 28.78 -8.52 -11.50
N PHE A 550 28.68 -8.29 -10.19
CA PHE A 550 29.83 -8.14 -9.30
C PHE A 550 29.49 -8.74 -7.93
N GLY A 551 30.34 -9.64 -7.44
CA GLY A 551 30.11 -10.36 -6.19
C GLY A 551 28.77 -11.08 -6.21
N LYS A 552 27.91 -10.72 -5.26
CA LYS A 552 26.55 -11.25 -5.12
C LYS A 552 25.51 -10.43 -5.88
N TYR A 553 25.87 -9.37 -6.60
CA TYR A 553 24.89 -8.46 -7.18
C TYR A 553 24.85 -8.57 -8.71
N VAL A 554 23.65 -8.65 -9.27
CA VAL A 554 23.38 -8.58 -10.72
C VAL A 554 22.57 -7.32 -10.99
N ALA A 555 23.01 -6.43 -11.87
CA ALA A 555 22.24 -5.25 -12.27
C ALA A 555 21.79 -5.37 -13.74
N TRP A 556 20.61 -4.84 -14.10
CA TRP A 556 20.10 -4.83 -15.47
C TRP A 556 19.12 -3.67 -15.71
N LEU A 557 18.81 -3.44 -16.99
CA LEU A 557 17.74 -2.54 -17.41
C LEU A 557 16.41 -3.25 -17.56
N ASP A 558 15.34 -2.62 -17.10
CA ASP A 558 14.01 -3.18 -17.15
C ASP A 558 12.99 -2.16 -17.66
N GLU A 559 12.16 -2.56 -18.63
CA GLU A 559 11.15 -1.70 -19.26
C GLU A 559 9.73 -1.84 -18.67
N ARG A 560 9.55 -2.53 -17.52
CA ARG A 560 8.23 -2.69 -16.87
C ARG A 560 7.53 -1.35 -16.56
N GLY A 561 8.27 -0.26 -16.34
CA GLY A 561 7.74 1.08 -16.09
C GLY A 561 7.39 1.89 -17.36
N GLY A 562 7.52 1.30 -18.55
CA GLY A 562 7.34 1.96 -19.84
C GLY A 562 8.62 2.60 -20.41
N ALA A 563 9.57 2.97 -19.55
CA ALA A 563 10.94 3.33 -19.90
C ALA A 563 11.94 2.36 -19.24
N ALA A 564 13.20 2.36 -19.69
CA ALA A 564 14.24 1.52 -19.11
C ALA A 564 14.68 2.08 -17.75
N ASP A 565 14.42 1.32 -16.70
CA ASP A 565 14.80 1.59 -15.31
C ASP A 565 15.91 0.64 -14.86
N LEU A 566 16.76 1.07 -13.92
CA LEU A 566 17.85 0.26 -13.41
C LEU A 566 17.40 -0.60 -12.22
N PHE A 567 17.54 -1.91 -12.36
CA PHE A 567 17.25 -2.89 -11.32
C PHE A 567 18.52 -3.63 -10.88
N LEU A 568 18.48 -4.14 -9.66
CA LEU A 568 19.55 -4.90 -9.03
C LEU A 568 18.97 -6.16 -8.40
N TYR A 569 19.70 -7.26 -8.44
CA TYR A 569 19.35 -8.52 -7.82
C TYR A 569 20.50 -8.94 -6.91
N ASP A 570 20.22 -9.11 -5.62
CA ASP A 570 21.15 -9.72 -4.69
C ASP A 570 21.02 -11.25 -4.83
N LEU A 571 21.99 -11.92 -5.45
CA LEU A 571 22.10 -13.37 -5.62
C LEU A 571 22.09 -14.14 -4.31
N ASN A 572 22.53 -13.54 -3.19
CA ASN A 572 22.48 -14.20 -1.89
C ASN A 572 21.07 -14.12 -1.30
N LYS A 573 20.46 -12.92 -1.32
CA LYS A 573 19.09 -12.72 -0.85
C LYS A 573 18.02 -13.19 -1.85
N ARG A 574 18.45 -13.48 -3.08
CA ARG A 574 17.65 -13.81 -4.27
C ARG A 574 16.54 -12.81 -4.54
N GLN A 575 16.90 -11.53 -4.51
CA GLN A 575 15.93 -10.47 -4.44
C GLN A 575 16.24 -9.30 -5.36
N GLU A 576 15.22 -8.87 -6.08
CA GLU A 576 15.23 -7.69 -6.93
C GLU A 576 15.00 -6.39 -6.14
N VAL A 577 15.67 -5.33 -6.55
CA VAL A 577 15.60 -3.98 -6.00
C VAL A 577 15.50 -2.99 -7.18
N PRO A 578 14.45 -2.17 -7.25
CA PRO A 578 14.45 -1.01 -8.13
C PRO A 578 15.52 -0.02 -7.62
N VAL A 579 16.60 0.14 -8.38
CA VAL A 579 17.71 1.04 -7.99
C VAL A 579 17.33 2.48 -8.33
N VAL A 580 16.79 2.69 -9.53
CA VAL A 580 16.39 4.00 -10.04
C VAL A 580 15.15 3.79 -10.92
N THR A 581 14.03 4.43 -10.56
CA THR A 581 12.74 4.35 -11.31
C THR A 581 12.27 5.70 -11.83
N LYS A 582 13.04 6.75 -11.53
CA LYS A 582 12.92 8.11 -12.08
C LYS A 582 14.33 8.71 -12.12
N PRO A 583 14.70 9.46 -13.17
CA PRO A 583 13.83 9.97 -14.24
C PRO A 583 13.71 9.06 -15.48
N PHE A 584 12.72 9.36 -16.32
CA PHE A 584 12.18 8.60 -17.46
C PHE A 584 13.19 8.11 -18.54
N TYR A 585 14.48 8.43 -18.47
CA TYR A 585 15.48 8.03 -19.47
C TYR A 585 16.81 7.68 -18.82
N GLN A 586 16.85 6.53 -18.15
CA GLN A 586 18.08 5.96 -17.61
C GLN A 586 18.67 4.95 -18.57
N THR A 587 19.98 5.03 -18.74
CA THR A 587 20.68 4.03 -19.54
C THR A 587 22.04 3.70 -18.91
N PRO A 588 22.28 2.47 -18.44
CA PRO A 588 23.63 1.94 -18.39
C PRO A 588 24.11 1.86 -19.83
N SER A 589 25.10 2.70 -20.15
CA SER A 589 25.83 2.71 -21.42
C SER A 589 24.98 2.25 -22.62
N ASP A 590 23.92 2.99 -22.97
CA ASP A 590 23.08 2.65 -24.12
C ASP A 590 23.72 3.06 -25.44
N GLY A 591 25.05 3.13 -25.58
CA GLY A 591 25.72 3.17 -26.90
C GLY A 591 25.12 4.10 -27.96
N LYS A 592 24.39 5.17 -27.60
CA LYS A 592 23.75 6.14 -28.48
C LYS A 592 24.52 7.45 -28.49
N GLY A 593 25.82 7.36 -28.66
CA GLY A 593 26.61 8.40 -29.30
C GLY A 593 27.20 7.78 -30.55
N ASP A 594 26.53 7.88 -31.70
CA ASP A 594 27.18 7.64 -32.98
C ASP A 594 26.98 8.88 -33.82
N PRO A 595 27.98 9.26 -34.61
CA PRO A 595 27.54 9.70 -35.93
C PRO A 595 28.03 8.86 -37.11
N PHE A 596 29.11 8.08 -37.09
CA PHE A 596 29.59 7.48 -38.35
C PHE A 596 30.24 6.08 -38.31
N HIS A 597 29.63 5.13 -37.58
CA HIS A 597 29.73 3.65 -37.75
C HIS A 597 30.45 2.88 -36.64
N THR A 598 29.85 2.78 -35.46
CA THR A 598 30.22 1.76 -34.47
C THR A 598 28.98 1.22 -33.75
N LYS A 599 28.62 -0.06 -34.00
CA LYS A 599 27.57 -0.79 -33.26
C LYS A 599 27.95 -2.27 -33.06
N PRO A 600 27.50 -2.98 -31.99
CA PRO A 600 26.68 -2.53 -30.83
C PRO A 600 27.14 -2.98 -29.40
N TYR A 601 26.90 -2.13 -28.39
CA TYR A 601 26.31 -2.33 -27.04
C TYR A 601 26.69 -3.55 -26.15
N SER A 602 27.11 -3.31 -24.87
CA SER A 602 26.84 -4.09 -23.63
C SER A 602 28.00 -4.35 -22.64
N SER A 603 29.11 -3.58 -22.66
CA SER A 603 30.36 -4.01 -21.99
C SER A 603 30.92 -3.01 -20.95
N SER A 604 30.10 -2.26 -20.23
CA SER A 604 30.61 -1.33 -19.20
C SER A 604 30.50 -1.91 -17.80
N LYS A 605 31.60 -1.91 -17.02
CA LYS A 605 31.55 -2.29 -15.60
C LYS A 605 30.73 -1.24 -14.85
N ILE A 606 29.43 -1.45 -14.70
CA ILE A 606 28.52 -0.51 -14.01
C ILE A 606 28.37 -0.79 -12.51
N ILE A 607 28.88 -1.92 -12.04
CA ILE A 607 28.80 -2.34 -10.65
C ILE A 607 30.16 -2.82 -10.16
N SER A 608 30.56 -2.34 -8.99
CA SER A 608 31.80 -2.75 -8.32
C SER A 608 31.65 -2.64 -6.81
N ALA A 609 32.00 -3.71 -6.10
CA ALA A 609 31.80 -3.86 -4.66
C ALA A 609 30.33 -3.62 -4.27
N ASP A 610 30.08 -2.60 -3.46
CA ASP A 610 28.76 -2.14 -3.04
C ASP A 610 28.31 -0.90 -3.81
N ARG A 611 28.93 -0.56 -4.96
CA ARG A 611 28.59 0.63 -5.74
C ARG A 611 28.07 0.30 -7.12
N ILE A 612 27.13 1.14 -7.58
CA ILE A 612 26.58 1.10 -8.93
C ILE A 612 26.68 2.50 -9.57
N VAL A 613 26.92 2.55 -10.89
CA VAL A 613 27.04 3.77 -11.70
C VAL A 613 26.13 3.69 -12.93
N TRP A 614 25.48 4.79 -13.31
CA TRP A 614 24.59 4.86 -14.48
C TRP A 614 24.63 6.21 -15.18
N MET A 615 24.04 6.29 -16.38
CA MET A 615 23.80 7.55 -17.07
C MET A 615 22.32 7.96 -16.95
N ASP A 616 22.10 9.25 -16.72
CA ASP A 616 20.80 9.90 -16.75
C ASP A 616 20.76 10.90 -17.92
N ASN A 617 19.75 10.74 -18.80
CA ASN A 617 19.55 11.57 -19.98
C ASN A 617 18.34 12.52 -19.87
N SER A 618 17.68 12.57 -18.72
CA SER A 618 16.44 13.32 -18.52
C SER A 618 16.56 14.82 -18.76
N GLY A 619 17.74 15.40 -18.49
CA GLY A 619 18.05 16.82 -18.71
C GLY A 619 18.40 17.18 -20.17
N GLY A 620 18.25 16.26 -21.13
CA GLY A 620 18.61 16.47 -22.55
C GLY A 620 20.11 16.38 -22.85
N ARG A 621 20.95 16.15 -21.83
CA ARG A 621 22.37 15.77 -21.94
C ARG A 621 22.67 14.65 -20.96
N SER A 622 23.55 13.73 -21.33
CA SER A 622 23.92 12.58 -20.50
C SER A 622 24.79 13.00 -19.31
N GLN A 623 24.36 12.67 -18.09
CA GLN A 623 25.10 12.85 -16.83
C GLN A 623 25.34 11.51 -16.15
N ILE A 624 26.43 11.37 -15.39
CA ILE A 624 26.81 10.13 -14.71
C ILE A 624 26.55 10.26 -13.21
N TRP A 625 25.92 9.24 -12.64
CA TRP A 625 25.53 9.16 -11.24
C TRP A 625 25.99 7.85 -10.62
N THR A 626 26.15 7.82 -9.30
CA THR A 626 26.52 6.61 -8.54
C THR A 626 25.83 6.56 -7.18
N ARG A 627 25.73 5.37 -6.58
CA ARG A 627 25.22 5.18 -5.21
C ARG A 627 25.81 3.93 -4.58
N ASP A 628 25.74 3.84 -3.25
CA ASP A 628 25.94 2.57 -2.57
C ASP A 628 24.65 1.73 -2.60
N ILE A 629 24.80 0.45 -2.87
CA ILE A 629 23.75 -0.57 -2.97
C ILE A 629 23.09 -0.81 -1.60
N SER A 630 23.83 -0.60 -0.51
CA SER A 630 23.36 -0.84 0.86
C SER A 630 22.35 0.20 1.37
N TRP A 631 22.09 1.26 0.60
CA TRP A 631 21.31 2.41 1.03
C TRP A 631 19.78 2.25 0.97
N ASP A 632 19.23 1.23 0.30
CA ASP A 632 17.78 0.99 0.23
C ASP A 632 17.36 -0.24 1.08
N PRO A 633 16.54 -0.05 2.15
CA PRO A 633 16.15 -1.13 3.06
C PRO A 633 14.90 -1.93 2.65
N LEU A 634 14.20 -1.57 1.56
CA LEU A 634 12.86 -2.09 1.18
C LEU A 634 12.87 -3.48 0.51
N LEU A 635 13.68 -4.37 1.02
CA LEU A 635 13.91 -5.72 0.52
C LEU A 635 12.88 -6.74 1.10
N TRP A 636 11.63 -6.86 0.60
CA TRP A 636 10.72 -8.00 0.92
C TRP A 636 10.29 -8.91 -0.27
N LEU A 637 9.93 -10.20 -0.02
CA LEU A 637 10.46 -11.41 -0.70
C LEU A 637 9.45 -12.41 -1.34
N ARG A 638 10.00 -13.47 -1.98
CA ARG A 638 9.43 -14.85 -2.06
C ARG A 638 9.37 -15.48 -0.65
N THR A 639 8.22 -16.03 -0.27
CA THR A 639 7.94 -16.55 1.08
C THR A 639 7.12 -17.83 1.00
N ASP A 640 7.21 -18.70 2.01
CA ASP A 640 6.31 -19.87 2.15
C ASP A 640 5.76 -20.00 3.59
N TYR A 641 4.53 -20.50 3.70
CA TYR A 641 3.86 -20.93 4.95
C TYR A 641 3.59 -19.79 5.97
N PRO A 642 2.85 -18.73 5.60
CA PRO A 642 2.49 -17.68 6.55
C PRO A 642 1.58 -18.22 7.68
N SER A 643 1.73 -17.71 8.89
CA SER A 643 0.85 -17.97 10.04
C SER A 643 0.74 -16.69 10.88
N THR A 644 -0.39 -16.45 11.55
CA THR A 644 -0.62 -15.22 12.31
C THR A 644 -1.64 -15.43 13.43
N ASN A 645 -1.50 -14.66 14.50
CA ASN A 645 -2.51 -14.56 15.56
C ASN A 645 -3.29 -13.22 15.53
N GLY A 646 -3.10 -12.40 14.49
CA GLY A 646 -3.67 -11.05 14.37
C GLY A 646 -2.76 -9.90 14.83
N SER A 647 -1.78 -10.16 15.69
CA SER A 647 -0.80 -9.17 16.21
C SER A 647 0.59 -9.29 15.61
N LEU A 648 0.96 -10.50 15.18
CA LEU A 648 2.24 -10.83 14.60
C LEU A 648 1.99 -11.84 13.48
N MET A 649 2.48 -11.52 12.30
CA MET A 649 2.55 -12.47 11.18
C MET A 649 3.94 -13.12 11.19
N VAL A 650 4.01 -14.43 11.02
CA VAL A 650 5.25 -15.20 10.87
C VAL A 650 5.24 -15.97 9.56
N TRP A 651 6.41 -16.19 8.98
CA TRP A 651 6.56 -16.97 7.75
C TRP A 651 7.95 -17.60 7.68
N THR A 652 8.11 -18.55 6.77
CA THR A 652 9.42 -19.09 6.43
C THR A 652 9.97 -18.52 5.16
N ASP A 653 11.28 -18.35 5.16
CA ASP A 653 11.98 -17.56 4.19
C ASP A 653 13.36 -18.14 3.92
N ASN A 654 13.67 -18.37 2.64
CA ASN A 654 14.95 -18.93 2.22
C ASN A 654 15.96 -17.88 1.72
N ARG A 655 15.89 -16.63 2.21
CA ARG A 655 16.85 -15.57 1.88
C ARG A 655 18.27 -15.84 2.39
N GLY A 656 18.45 -16.86 3.24
CA GLY A 656 19.71 -17.24 3.88
C GLY A 656 20.40 -18.48 3.30
N GLY A 657 19.74 -19.22 2.40
CA GLY A 657 20.21 -20.52 1.88
C GLY A 657 19.72 -21.72 2.69
N ASP A 658 19.42 -21.52 3.97
CA ASP A 658 18.54 -22.37 4.78
C ASP A 658 17.20 -21.63 4.94
N TRP A 659 16.10 -22.37 5.08
CA TRP A 659 14.81 -21.77 5.43
C TRP A 659 14.84 -21.30 6.90
N ASP A 660 14.57 -20.02 7.15
CA ASP A 660 14.52 -19.42 8.50
C ASP A 660 13.11 -18.85 8.78
N ILE A 661 12.78 -18.63 10.05
CA ILE A 661 11.48 -18.05 10.45
C ILE A 661 11.63 -16.57 10.76
N PHE A 662 10.85 -15.76 10.06
CA PHE A 662 10.74 -14.32 10.26
C PHE A 662 9.34 -13.95 10.73
N GLY A 663 9.19 -12.76 11.29
CA GLY A 663 7.88 -12.22 11.63
C GLY A 663 7.82 -10.70 11.48
N PHE A 664 6.61 -10.18 11.32
CA PHE A 664 6.30 -8.76 11.23
C PHE A 664 5.31 -8.39 12.34
N ASP A 665 5.79 -7.59 13.29
CA ASP A 665 5.01 -7.11 14.41
C ASP A 665 4.21 -5.87 13.98
N PHE A 666 2.87 -5.99 14.02
CA PHE A 666 1.99 -4.92 13.57
C PHE A 666 1.97 -3.71 14.52
N PHE A 667 2.42 -3.86 15.77
CA PHE A 667 2.50 -2.79 16.77
C PHE A 667 3.86 -2.10 16.75
N THR A 668 4.94 -2.87 16.77
CA THR A 668 6.30 -2.28 16.76
C THR A 668 6.75 -1.88 15.36
N ARG A 669 6.01 -2.26 14.31
CA ARG A 669 6.27 -1.97 12.90
C ARG A 669 7.64 -2.46 12.43
N THR A 670 8.07 -3.60 12.95
CA THR A 670 9.37 -4.18 12.63
C THR A 670 9.26 -5.60 12.12
N GLU A 671 10.05 -5.89 11.09
CA GLU A 671 10.41 -7.27 10.78
C GLU A 671 11.46 -7.74 11.79
N VAL A 672 11.21 -8.90 12.38
CA VAL A 672 12.09 -9.54 13.34
C VAL A 672 12.44 -10.96 12.86
N PRO A 673 13.73 -11.34 12.81
CA PRO A 673 14.09 -12.74 12.67
C PRO A 673 13.69 -13.45 13.97
N ILE A 674 12.75 -14.39 13.89
CA ILE A 674 12.24 -15.09 15.08
C ILE A 674 13.09 -16.31 15.39
N VAL A 675 13.47 -17.06 14.35
CA VAL A 675 14.31 -18.25 14.45
C VAL A 675 15.32 -18.25 13.32
N ARG A 676 16.61 -18.31 13.68
CA ARG A 676 17.71 -18.52 12.74
C ARG A 676 18.66 -19.59 13.23
N ALA A 677 18.85 -20.62 12.41
CA ALA A 677 19.74 -21.72 12.78
C ALA A 677 20.19 -22.55 11.57
N PRO A 678 21.30 -23.30 11.70
CA PRO A 678 21.76 -24.18 10.62
C PRO A 678 20.70 -25.23 10.27
N GLY A 679 20.43 -25.42 8.98
CA GLY A 679 19.41 -26.34 8.50
C GLY A 679 18.00 -25.74 8.54
N ASP A 680 17.14 -26.26 7.68
CA ASP A 680 15.83 -25.70 7.42
C ASP A 680 14.94 -25.59 8.68
N GLN A 681 14.27 -24.47 8.82
CA GLN A 681 13.26 -24.16 9.82
C GLN A 681 11.97 -23.93 9.04
N LEU A 682 11.08 -24.93 9.05
CA LEU A 682 9.95 -25.00 8.12
C LEU A 682 8.61 -25.13 8.83
N TYR A 683 7.54 -24.76 8.12
CA TYR A 683 6.15 -24.97 8.54
C TYR A 683 5.78 -24.33 9.88
N PRO A 684 5.99 -23.01 10.08
CA PRO A 684 5.64 -22.35 11.32
C PRO A 684 4.13 -22.39 11.54
N ARG A 685 3.72 -22.61 12.79
CA ARG A 685 2.34 -22.41 13.27
C ARG A 685 2.36 -21.58 14.54
N TYR A 686 1.49 -20.58 14.58
CA TYR A 686 1.45 -19.61 15.66
C TYR A 686 0.06 -19.53 16.30
N SER A 687 -0.02 -19.78 17.60
CA SER A 687 -1.25 -19.70 18.41
C SER A 687 -0.92 -19.18 19.79
N ASP A 688 -1.69 -18.20 20.29
CA ASP A 688 -1.65 -17.74 21.68
C ASP A 688 -0.23 -17.48 22.25
N GLY A 689 0.59 -16.74 21.50
CA GLY A 689 1.96 -16.39 21.90
C GLY A 689 3.00 -17.51 21.73
N LYS A 690 2.60 -18.67 21.19
CA LYS A 690 3.47 -19.84 20.99
C LYS A 690 3.65 -20.16 19.51
N LEU A 691 4.90 -20.19 19.08
CA LEU A 691 5.33 -20.56 17.74
C LEU A 691 5.86 -22.00 17.76
N VAL A 692 5.34 -22.89 16.93
CA VAL A 692 5.89 -24.23 16.67
C VAL A 692 6.39 -24.35 15.24
N TRP A 693 7.44 -25.15 15.01
CA TRP A 693 8.00 -25.37 13.66
C TRP A 693 8.75 -26.71 13.58
N SER A 694 9.03 -27.12 12.34
CA SER A 694 9.88 -28.28 12.01
C SER A 694 11.33 -27.81 11.90
N ASP A 695 12.23 -28.45 12.63
CA ASP A 695 13.60 -28.00 12.87
C ASP A 695 14.60 -29.06 12.36
N TYR A 696 15.31 -28.76 11.27
CA TYR A 696 16.26 -29.68 10.65
C TYR A 696 17.72 -29.50 11.12
N ARG A 697 17.97 -28.88 12.28
CA ARG A 697 19.34 -28.61 12.78
C ARG A 697 20.18 -29.86 13.00
N GLN A 698 19.57 -31.02 13.22
CA GLN A 698 20.24 -32.28 13.51
C GLN A 698 20.24 -33.27 12.33
N GLY A 699 19.80 -32.84 11.13
CA GLY A 699 19.70 -33.66 9.93
C GLY A 699 18.30 -34.22 9.74
N ASP A 700 17.81 -35.00 10.71
CA ASP A 700 16.40 -35.38 10.80
C ASP A 700 15.62 -34.23 11.48
N SER A 701 14.36 -34.01 11.09
CA SER A 701 13.55 -32.92 11.63
C SER A 701 13.08 -33.22 13.05
N ASP A 702 13.21 -32.26 13.96
CA ASP A 702 12.57 -32.26 15.28
C ASP A 702 11.41 -31.26 15.31
N ILE A 703 10.46 -31.38 16.24
CA ILE A 703 9.50 -30.31 16.50
C ILE A 703 9.98 -29.44 17.65
N ARG A 704 10.08 -28.14 17.39
CA ARG A 704 10.37 -27.14 18.41
C ARG A 704 9.23 -26.17 18.61
N MET A 705 9.22 -25.58 19.80
CA MET A 705 8.33 -24.50 20.16
C MET A 705 9.12 -23.37 20.81
N LYS A 706 8.71 -22.14 20.54
CA LYS A 706 9.19 -20.94 21.20
C LYS A 706 7.99 -20.17 21.73
N ASP A 707 7.98 -19.96 23.03
CA ASP A 707 7.07 -19.04 23.69
C ASP A 707 7.60 -17.62 23.47
N LEU A 708 6.87 -16.80 22.72
CA LEU A 708 7.33 -15.48 22.29
C LEU A 708 7.27 -14.44 23.41
N ASP A 709 6.41 -14.66 24.42
CA ASP A 709 6.30 -13.78 25.59
C ASP A 709 7.50 -13.93 26.52
N SER A 710 7.95 -15.18 26.75
CA SER A 710 9.08 -15.50 27.64
C SER A 710 10.41 -15.66 26.91
N GLY A 711 10.39 -15.84 25.59
CA GLY A 711 11.55 -16.17 24.75
C GLY A 711 12.07 -17.59 24.92
N VAL A 712 11.40 -18.44 25.71
CA VAL A 712 11.84 -19.80 26.01
C VAL A 712 11.59 -20.72 24.83
N GLU A 713 12.65 -21.38 24.36
CA GLU A 713 12.59 -22.44 23.34
C GLU A 713 12.62 -23.82 23.99
N VAL A 714 11.75 -24.72 23.53
CA VAL A 714 11.67 -26.11 23.99
C VAL A 714 11.59 -27.07 22.81
N VAL A 715 12.16 -28.26 22.99
CA VAL A 715 11.98 -29.39 22.08
C VAL A 715 10.67 -30.10 22.44
N VAL A 716 9.71 -30.05 21.52
CA VAL A 716 8.41 -30.70 21.68
C VAL A 716 8.52 -32.19 21.41
N ALA A 717 9.21 -32.55 20.33
CA ALA A 717 9.45 -33.91 19.90
C ALA A 717 10.85 -34.03 19.27
N SER A 718 11.52 -35.15 19.55
CA SER A 718 12.79 -35.53 18.93
C SER A 718 12.90 -37.05 18.90
N GLY A 719 13.39 -37.63 17.81
CA GLY A 719 13.29 -39.08 17.56
C GLY A 719 14.30 -39.61 16.54
N GLN A 720 14.13 -40.87 16.13
CA GLN A 720 14.81 -41.38 14.94
C GLN A 720 13.92 -41.12 13.74
N GLY A 721 14.44 -40.54 12.66
CA GLY A 721 13.59 -40.10 11.55
C GLY A 721 12.97 -38.73 11.81
N ASP A 722 12.15 -38.26 10.88
CA ASP A 722 11.58 -36.92 10.84
C ASP A 722 10.35 -36.77 11.72
N GLN A 723 10.32 -35.68 12.49
CA GLN A 723 9.15 -35.11 13.14
C GLN A 723 8.84 -33.75 12.51
N VAL A 724 7.76 -33.65 11.73
CA VAL A 724 7.47 -32.50 10.85
C VAL A 724 6.00 -32.09 10.88
N TRP A 725 5.71 -30.91 10.31
CA TRP A 725 4.35 -30.41 10.07
C TRP A 725 3.52 -30.31 11.33
N ALA A 726 4.08 -29.65 12.34
CA ALA A 726 3.38 -29.42 13.58
C ALA A 726 2.24 -28.41 13.42
N ASP A 727 1.18 -28.60 14.20
CA ASP A 727 0.11 -27.63 14.39
C ASP A 727 -0.23 -27.49 15.87
N ILE A 728 -0.74 -26.32 16.27
CA ILE A 728 -0.91 -25.95 17.68
C ILE A 728 -2.28 -25.31 17.95
N SER A 729 -2.93 -25.74 19.03
CA SER A 729 -4.12 -25.09 19.58
C SER A 729 -4.04 -25.05 21.11
N GLY A 730 -3.94 -23.84 21.66
CA GLY A 730 -3.64 -23.62 23.07
C GLY A 730 -2.28 -24.25 23.45
N GLU A 731 -2.32 -25.22 24.37
CA GLU A 731 -1.11 -25.93 24.87
C GLU A 731 -0.86 -27.28 24.18
N ARG A 732 -1.69 -27.66 23.19
CA ARG A 732 -1.58 -28.95 22.51
C ARG A 732 -0.92 -28.78 21.15
N VAL A 733 0.15 -29.54 20.93
CA VAL A 733 0.88 -29.61 19.66
C VAL A 733 0.66 -31.00 19.07
N ALA A 734 0.31 -31.08 17.79
CA ALA A 734 0.22 -32.32 17.01
C ALA A 734 1.20 -32.26 15.83
N TRP A 735 1.84 -33.37 15.47
CA TRP A 735 2.85 -33.44 14.41
C TRP A 735 2.89 -34.80 13.72
N MET A 736 3.54 -34.89 12.55
CA MET A 736 3.85 -36.14 11.86
C MET A 736 5.19 -36.70 12.33
N ASP A 737 5.29 -38.01 12.53
CA ASP A 737 6.48 -38.72 12.99
C ASP A 737 6.67 -40.00 12.16
N ASP A 738 7.84 -40.17 11.54
CA ASP A 738 8.14 -41.37 10.73
C ASP A 738 9.02 -42.42 11.44
N SER A 739 9.26 -42.30 12.75
CA SER A 739 10.16 -43.18 13.52
C SER A 739 9.81 -44.67 13.40
N SER A 740 8.57 -44.99 13.05
CA SER A 740 8.07 -46.35 12.86
C SER A 740 8.30 -46.94 11.46
N GLY A 741 8.87 -46.17 10.53
CA GLY A 741 8.96 -46.48 9.09
C GLY A 741 7.68 -46.17 8.31
N LYS A 742 6.69 -45.56 8.95
CA LYS A 742 5.47 -44.98 8.37
C LYS A 742 5.18 -43.68 9.11
N TRP A 743 4.69 -42.66 8.39
CA TRP A 743 4.19 -41.43 9.00
C TRP A 743 3.05 -41.74 9.96
N LYS A 744 3.15 -41.23 11.19
CA LYS A 744 2.17 -41.34 12.27
C LYS A 744 1.91 -39.99 12.86
N ILE A 745 0.69 -39.72 13.30
CA ILE A 745 0.41 -38.48 14.03
C ILE A 745 0.68 -38.71 15.51
N PHE A 746 1.46 -37.81 16.10
CA PHE A 746 1.67 -37.72 17.52
C PHE A 746 1.11 -36.41 18.05
N GLN A 747 0.83 -36.38 19.35
CA GLN A 747 0.45 -35.16 20.05
C GLN A 747 1.09 -35.08 21.44
N ARG A 748 1.18 -33.86 21.95
CA ARG A 748 1.68 -33.58 23.31
C ARG A 748 1.02 -32.33 23.86
N ASN A 749 0.76 -32.33 25.16
CA ASN A 749 0.50 -31.10 25.90
C ASN A 749 1.82 -30.57 26.48
N VAL A 750 2.28 -29.41 26.01
CA VAL A 750 3.61 -28.88 26.36
C VAL A 750 3.74 -28.49 27.83
N SER A 751 2.63 -28.28 28.54
CA SER A 751 2.61 -27.93 29.97
C SER A 751 2.89 -29.11 30.93
N GLY A 752 2.92 -30.36 30.45
CA GLY A 752 3.24 -31.51 31.32
C GLY A 752 2.90 -32.91 30.82
N GLY A 753 2.60 -33.11 29.52
CA GLY A 753 2.34 -34.42 28.92
C GLY A 753 3.55 -34.99 28.19
N GLU A 754 3.64 -36.32 28.11
CA GLU A 754 4.57 -37.04 27.22
C GLU A 754 3.99 -37.13 25.80
N PRO A 755 4.83 -37.20 24.75
CA PRO A 755 4.38 -37.52 23.40
C PRO A 755 3.56 -38.82 23.35
N GLU A 756 2.39 -38.78 22.71
CA GLU A 756 1.57 -39.96 22.46
C GLU A 756 1.13 -40.07 21.00
N GLU A 757 1.10 -41.29 20.48
CA GLU A 757 0.57 -41.60 19.15
C GLU A 757 -0.95 -41.45 19.15
N VAL A 758 -1.46 -40.66 18.21
CA VAL A 758 -2.87 -40.25 18.15
C VAL A 758 -3.78 -41.40 17.73
N SER A 759 -3.36 -42.20 16.75
CA SER A 759 -4.14 -43.31 16.19
C SER A 759 -3.27 -44.54 15.94
N LYS A 760 -3.79 -45.73 16.29
CA LYS A 760 -3.11 -47.02 16.13
C LYS A 760 -3.43 -47.74 14.80
N ARG A 761 -4.04 -47.05 13.83
CA ARG A 761 -4.36 -47.63 12.53
C ARG A 761 -3.10 -48.02 11.75
N PRO A 762 -3.14 -49.02 10.85
CA PRO A 762 -1.93 -49.59 10.25
C PRO A 762 -1.29 -48.78 9.11
N GLY A 763 -1.96 -47.74 8.58
CA GLY A 763 -1.52 -46.90 7.47
C GLY A 763 -0.57 -45.75 7.84
N GLN A 764 -0.16 -44.98 6.85
CA GLN A 764 0.47 -43.67 6.98
C GLN A 764 -0.56 -42.61 7.34
N GLN A 765 -0.16 -41.67 8.18
CA GLN A 765 -0.99 -40.59 8.69
C GLN A 765 -0.23 -39.28 8.54
N MET A 766 -0.80 -38.30 7.86
CA MET A 766 -0.10 -37.07 7.47
C MET A 766 -0.95 -35.81 7.66
N TYR A 767 -0.28 -34.66 7.66
CA TYR A 767 -0.83 -33.30 7.71
C TYR A 767 -1.87 -33.11 8.83
N PRO A 768 -1.44 -33.19 10.10
CA PRO A 768 -2.34 -32.96 11.22
C PRO A 768 -2.73 -31.47 11.26
N ALA A 769 -4.00 -31.20 11.54
CA ALA A 769 -4.50 -29.87 11.87
C ALA A 769 -5.37 -29.95 13.14
N ILE A 770 -5.25 -28.98 14.03
CA ILE A 770 -5.91 -28.99 15.35
C ILE A 770 -6.63 -27.67 15.65
N SER A 771 -7.89 -27.77 16.08
CA SER A 771 -8.66 -26.63 16.56
C SER A 771 -9.47 -27.03 17.79
N GLY A 772 -9.07 -26.51 18.95
CA GLY A 772 -9.68 -26.82 20.24
C GLY A 772 -9.61 -28.32 20.57
N ASP A 773 -10.75 -29.01 20.44
CA ASP A 773 -10.90 -30.43 20.77
C ASP A 773 -10.96 -31.34 19.54
N LEU A 774 -10.84 -30.80 18.32
CA LEU A 774 -10.78 -31.61 17.10
C LEU A 774 -9.36 -31.65 16.56
N LEU A 775 -8.87 -32.86 16.30
CA LEU A 775 -7.63 -33.12 15.58
C LEU A 775 -7.97 -33.89 14.31
N VAL A 776 -7.58 -33.37 13.15
CA VAL A 776 -7.82 -33.98 11.84
C VAL A 776 -6.51 -34.31 11.15
N TRP A 777 -6.49 -35.35 10.33
CA TRP A 777 -5.34 -35.76 9.52
C TRP A 777 -5.79 -36.58 8.31
N GLN A 778 -4.91 -36.78 7.33
CA GLN A 778 -5.14 -37.75 6.25
C GLN A 778 -4.51 -39.11 6.58
N ASP A 779 -5.17 -40.23 6.26
CA ASP A 779 -4.80 -41.60 6.66
C ASP A 779 -4.96 -42.58 5.48
N ASP A 780 -3.95 -43.41 5.19
CA ASP A 780 -3.96 -44.37 4.07
C ASP A 780 -4.31 -45.82 4.44
N SER A 781 -4.82 -46.07 5.66
CA SER A 781 -4.90 -47.42 6.24
C SER A 781 -5.73 -48.43 5.47
N ASP A 782 -6.63 -48.00 4.58
CA ASP A 782 -7.44 -48.88 3.74
C ASP A 782 -7.01 -48.89 2.26
N GLY A 783 -5.95 -48.16 1.91
CA GLY A 783 -5.36 -48.10 0.57
C GLY A 783 -5.65 -46.82 -0.22
N ASN A 784 -6.52 -45.92 0.27
CA ASN A 784 -6.71 -44.56 -0.27
C ASN A 784 -6.41 -43.53 0.83
N TRP A 785 -6.04 -42.30 0.45
CA TRP A 785 -5.92 -41.20 1.42
C TRP A 785 -7.29 -40.72 1.89
N ASP A 786 -7.53 -40.80 3.19
CA ASP A 786 -8.80 -40.45 3.81
C ASP A 786 -8.65 -39.41 4.92
N ILE A 787 -9.60 -38.48 5.03
CA ILE A 787 -9.62 -37.57 6.17
C ILE A 787 -10.23 -38.26 7.39
N VAL A 788 -9.46 -38.29 8.47
CA VAL A 788 -9.84 -38.86 9.77
C VAL A 788 -9.83 -37.75 10.81
N VAL A 789 -10.80 -37.79 11.72
CA VAL A 789 -10.92 -36.86 12.84
C VAL A 789 -10.95 -37.62 14.16
N LYS A 790 -10.29 -37.05 15.17
CA LYS A 790 -10.37 -37.48 16.56
C LYS A 790 -10.97 -36.38 17.41
N ASP A 791 -12.06 -36.70 18.09
CA ASP A 791 -12.62 -35.86 19.15
C ASP A 791 -11.82 -36.12 20.44
N GLN A 792 -11.11 -35.10 20.91
CA GLN A 792 -10.24 -35.17 22.07
C GLN A 792 -11.01 -35.30 23.39
N LYS A 793 -12.30 -34.90 23.43
CA LYS A 793 -13.15 -35.04 24.62
C LYS A 793 -13.64 -36.46 24.80
N THR A 794 -14.09 -37.09 23.71
CA THR A 794 -14.66 -38.45 23.76
C THR A 794 -13.60 -39.53 23.53
N GLY A 795 -12.50 -39.17 22.87
CA GLY A 795 -11.48 -40.10 22.36
C GLY A 795 -11.92 -40.85 21.10
N GLU A 796 -13.07 -40.50 20.52
CA GLU A 796 -13.64 -41.16 19.34
C GLU A 796 -12.87 -40.78 18.06
N GLU A 797 -12.54 -41.78 17.26
CA GLU A 797 -11.83 -41.64 15.98
C GLU A 797 -12.76 -42.03 14.82
N THR A 798 -13.00 -41.10 13.89
CA THR A 798 -13.99 -41.23 12.82
C THR A 798 -13.35 -40.96 11.45
N LYS A 799 -13.54 -41.87 10.47
CA LYS A 799 -13.20 -41.63 9.06
C LYS A 799 -14.33 -40.84 8.40
N LEU A 800 -14.01 -39.74 7.71
CA LEU A 800 -14.98 -38.82 7.11
C LEU A 800 -15.22 -39.06 5.61
N THR A 801 -14.31 -39.76 4.94
CA THR A 801 -14.21 -39.82 3.46
C THR A 801 -14.52 -41.21 2.87
N GLY A 802 -14.59 -41.28 1.53
CA GLY A 802 -15.11 -42.41 0.75
C GLY A 802 -14.13 -42.99 -0.27
N GLU A 803 -14.51 -43.02 -1.57
CA GLU A 803 -13.63 -43.48 -2.67
C GLU A 803 -12.77 -42.33 -3.21
N GLY A 804 -11.52 -42.61 -3.59
CA GLY A 804 -10.56 -41.63 -4.12
C GLY A 804 -9.73 -40.95 -3.03
N ASP A 805 -8.61 -40.35 -3.42
CA ASP A 805 -7.67 -39.72 -2.49
C ASP A 805 -8.15 -38.33 -2.05
N GLN A 806 -8.10 -38.10 -0.74
CA GLN A 806 -8.54 -36.89 -0.05
C GLN A 806 -7.37 -36.39 0.82
N VAL A 807 -6.90 -35.17 0.57
CA VAL A 807 -5.58 -34.72 1.03
C VAL A 807 -5.56 -33.30 1.59
N PHE A 808 -4.54 -32.96 2.36
CA PHE A 808 -4.28 -31.63 2.94
C PHE A 808 -5.46 -31.05 3.76
N PRO A 809 -5.87 -31.71 4.85
CA PRO A 809 -6.96 -31.21 5.67
C PRO A 809 -6.57 -29.97 6.50
N ASP A 810 -7.56 -29.14 6.79
CA ASP A 810 -7.51 -28.06 7.77
C ASP A 810 -8.78 -28.04 8.62
N VAL A 811 -8.72 -27.46 9.83
CA VAL A 811 -9.86 -27.43 10.77
C VAL A 811 -9.95 -26.11 11.53
N SER A 812 -11.17 -25.59 11.66
CA SER A 812 -11.47 -24.46 12.54
C SER A 812 -12.82 -24.66 13.22
N GLY A 813 -12.82 -24.68 14.55
CA GLY A 813 -14.02 -24.98 15.33
C GLY A 813 -14.55 -26.37 15.00
N ASN A 814 -15.67 -26.44 14.28
CA ASN A 814 -16.29 -27.68 13.81
C ASN A 814 -16.25 -27.87 12.28
N LEU A 815 -15.67 -26.95 11.53
CA LEU A 815 -15.53 -27.04 10.08
C LEU A 815 -14.20 -27.69 9.73
N ILE A 816 -14.25 -28.77 8.96
CA ILE A 816 -13.11 -29.52 8.44
C ILE A 816 -13.12 -29.37 6.92
N VAL A 817 -11.99 -29.03 6.31
CA VAL A 817 -11.84 -28.80 4.86
C VAL A 817 -10.63 -29.56 4.33
N TRP A 818 -10.61 -29.93 3.06
CA TRP A 818 -9.49 -30.63 2.42
C TRP A 818 -9.61 -30.58 0.89
N GLU A 819 -8.59 -31.06 0.18
CA GLU A 819 -8.58 -31.19 -1.27
C GLU A 819 -9.06 -32.59 -1.71
N ASP A 820 -10.01 -32.64 -2.64
CA ASP A 820 -10.38 -33.87 -3.34
C ASP A 820 -9.48 -34.02 -4.58
N ALA A 821 -8.49 -34.91 -4.50
CA ALA A 821 -7.53 -35.10 -5.57
C ALA A 821 -8.16 -35.73 -6.83
N THR A 822 -9.33 -36.36 -6.70
CA THR A 822 -10.06 -36.98 -7.81
C THR A 822 -10.84 -35.95 -8.60
N SER A 823 -11.55 -35.06 -7.92
CA SER A 823 -12.36 -34.03 -8.57
C SER A 823 -11.57 -32.75 -8.87
N LYS A 824 -10.45 -32.52 -8.16
CA LYS A 824 -9.65 -31.27 -8.14
C LYS A 824 -10.35 -30.08 -7.49
N ASP A 825 -11.33 -30.37 -6.64
CA ASP A 825 -12.09 -29.38 -5.90
C ASP A 825 -11.76 -29.46 -4.41
N ILE A 826 -12.11 -28.41 -3.65
CA ILE A 826 -12.13 -28.50 -2.19
C ILE A 826 -13.37 -29.26 -1.71
N SER A 827 -13.19 -30.03 -0.65
CA SER A 827 -14.24 -30.74 0.06
C SER A 827 -14.26 -30.33 1.53
N TYR A 828 -15.41 -30.49 2.18
CA TYR A 828 -15.60 -30.05 3.55
C TYR A 828 -16.66 -30.87 4.32
N TYR A 829 -16.58 -30.81 5.64
CA TYR A 829 -17.45 -31.51 6.59
C TYR A 829 -17.64 -30.71 7.88
N GLN A 830 -18.90 -30.59 8.33
CA GLN A 830 -19.21 -30.01 9.65
C GLN A 830 -19.37 -31.10 10.71
N TYR A 831 -18.41 -31.17 11.63
CA TYR A 831 -18.38 -32.15 12.70
C TYR A 831 -19.53 -31.94 13.71
N GLY A 832 -20.17 -33.04 14.13
CA GLY A 832 -21.26 -33.03 15.12
C GLY A 832 -22.64 -32.60 14.60
N GLN A 833 -22.79 -32.21 13.33
CA GLN A 833 -24.06 -31.72 12.74
C GLN A 833 -24.93 -32.81 12.08
N GLY A 834 -24.66 -34.09 12.34
CA GLY A 834 -25.46 -35.21 11.82
C GLY A 834 -25.34 -35.46 10.32
N TRP A 835 -24.30 -34.93 9.66
CA TRP A 835 -24.04 -35.17 8.24
C TRP A 835 -23.58 -36.61 8.01
N SER A 836 -24.23 -37.30 7.07
CA SER A 836 -23.94 -38.70 6.76
C SER A 836 -22.71 -38.91 5.87
N LYS A 837 -22.25 -37.87 5.15
CA LYS A 837 -21.05 -37.85 4.30
C LYS A 837 -20.50 -36.42 4.12
N ALA A 838 -19.22 -36.32 3.74
CA ALA A 838 -18.58 -35.11 3.23
C ALA A 838 -19.27 -34.50 2.00
N LYS A 839 -19.07 -33.21 1.78
CA LYS A 839 -19.50 -32.50 0.57
C LYS A 839 -18.29 -31.97 -0.20
N THR A 840 -18.41 -31.91 -1.53
CA THR A 840 -17.41 -31.35 -2.44
C THR A 840 -17.97 -30.10 -3.08
N TYR A 841 -17.15 -29.05 -3.26
CA TYR A 841 -17.54 -27.78 -3.89
C TYR A 841 -17.01 -27.69 -5.34
N PRO A 842 -17.81 -28.08 -6.34
CA PRO A 842 -17.36 -28.13 -7.72
C PRO A 842 -17.17 -26.74 -8.32
N ARG A 843 -15.97 -26.43 -8.83
CA ARG A 843 -15.67 -25.16 -9.51
C ARG A 843 -14.72 -25.40 -10.70
N PRO A 844 -14.88 -24.67 -11.83
CA PRO A 844 -13.94 -24.78 -12.94
C PRO A 844 -12.53 -24.39 -12.51
N GLY A 845 -11.60 -25.32 -12.68
CA GLY A 845 -10.19 -25.14 -12.36
C GLY A 845 -9.72 -26.13 -11.30
N VAL A 846 -8.49 -25.98 -10.82
CA VAL A 846 -7.94 -26.69 -9.67
C VAL A 846 -8.01 -25.76 -8.46
N GLN A 847 -8.64 -26.24 -7.41
CA GLN A 847 -8.71 -25.54 -6.13
C GLN A 847 -7.68 -26.16 -5.19
N THR A 848 -6.84 -25.34 -4.57
CA THR A 848 -5.74 -25.83 -3.72
C THR A 848 -5.61 -25.03 -2.43
N SER A 849 -4.87 -25.59 -1.48
CA SER A 849 -4.55 -24.99 -0.17
C SER A 849 -5.77 -24.49 0.60
N PRO A 850 -6.82 -25.32 0.78
CA PRO A 850 -7.99 -24.91 1.54
C PRO A 850 -7.61 -24.63 2.99
N ALA A 851 -8.14 -23.55 3.54
CA ALA A 851 -7.99 -23.21 4.94
C ALA A 851 -9.34 -22.80 5.56
N ALA A 852 -9.63 -23.32 6.75
CA ALA A 852 -10.91 -23.13 7.41
C ALA A 852 -10.85 -22.03 8.47
N HIS A 853 -11.90 -21.20 8.55
CA HIS A 853 -12.12 -20.32 9.69
C HIS A 853 -13.61 -20.05 9.92
N GLY A 854 -14.14 -20.54 11.03
CA GLY A 854 -15.58 -20.46 11.30
C GLY A 854 -16.38 -21.18 10.21
N ASN A 855 -17.12 -20.42 9.39
CA ASN A 855 -17.89 -20.94 8.26
C ASN A 855 -17.27 -20.63 6.89
N ILE A 856 -16.04 -20.11 6.87
CA ILE A 856 -15.38 -19.71 5.62
C ILE A 856 -14.30 -20.71 5.29
N ILE A 857 -14.20 -21.00 3.98
CA ILE A 857 -13.11 -21.74 3.37
C ILE A 857 -12.36 -20.76 2.46
N ALA A 858 -11.13 -20.44 2.82
CA ALA A 858 -10.21 -19.76 1.92
C ALA A 858 -9.51 -20.79 1.04
N TYR A 859 -9.29 -20.48 -0.25
CA TYR A 859 -8.57 -21.37 -1.15
C TYR A 859 -7.92 -20.58 -2.29
N VAL A 860 -6.93 -21.22 -2.94
CA VAL A 860 -6.20 -20.66 -4.07
C VAL A 860 -6.71 -21.26 -5.37
N ASP A 861 -6.95 -20.40 -6.34
CA ASP A 861 -7.45 -20.73 -7.69
C ASP A 861 -6.30 -21.02 -8.68
N ASP A 862 -6.64 -21.56 -9.85
CA ASP A 862 -5.68 -21.95 -10.90
C ASP A 862 -4.74 -20.82 -11.35
N ASP A 863 -5.21 -19.57 -11.29
CA ASP A 863 -4.46 -18.38 -11.69
C ASP A 863 -3.67 -17.74 -10.55
N GLY A 864 -3.62 -18.41 -9.39
CA GLY A 864 -2.98 -17.96 -8.16
C GLY A 864 -3.84 -17.01 -7.34
N SER A 865 -5.02 -16.63 -7.82
CA SER A 865 -5.90 -15.70 -7.11
C SER A 865 -6.42 -16.30 -5.81
N LEU A 866 -6.55 -15.42 -4.82
CA LEU A 866 -7.10 -15.79 -3.52
C LEU A 866 -8.62 -15.67 -3.52
N ARG A 867 -9.31 -16.72 -3.09
CA ARG A 867 -10.76 -16.75 -2.94
C ARG A 867 -11.21 -17.12 -1.54
N GLN A 868 -12.42 -16.67 -1.21
CA GLN A 868 -13.13 -17.08 0.00
C GLN A 868 -14.52 -17.63 -0.35
N LEU A 869 -14.83 -18.80 0.18
CA LEU A 869 -16.13 -19.44 0.10
C LEU A 869 -16.77 -19.44 1.50
N ASP A 870 -17.89 -18.76 1.63
CA ASP A 870 -18.77 -18.94 2.79
C ASP A 870 -19.66 -20.17 2.57
N ILE A 871 -19.49 -21.21 3.40
CA ILE A 871 -20.26 -22.46 3.27
C ILE A 871 -21.65 -22.40 3.87
N LEU A 872 -21.96 -21.33 4.61
CA LEU A 872 -23.33 -20.97 4.79
C LEU A 872 -23.79 -20.40 3.43
N SER A 873 -23.29 -19.23 3.02
CA SER A 873 -24.01 -18.43 2.00
C SER A 873 -23.77 -18.86 0.56
N TRP A 874 -22.88 -19.83 0.40
CA TRP A 874 -22.31 -20.27 -0.87
C TRP A 874 -21.77 -19.09 -1.69
N LYS A 875 -21.41 -18.00 -1.02
CA LYS A 875 -20.79 -16.83 -1.65
C LYS A 875 -19.31 -17.14 -1.82
N ASP A 876 -18.88 -17.17 -3.08
CA ASP A 876 -17.50 -17.41 -3.48
C ASP A 876 -16.91 -16.12 -4.08
N GLU A 877 -16.10 -15.41 -3.29
CA GLU A 877 -15.61 -14.07 -3.61
C GLU A 877 -14.12 -14.08 -3.94
N LEU A 878 -13.73 -13.23 -4.89
CA LEU A 878 -12.34 -12.91 -5.16
C LEU A 878 -11.85 -11.93 -4.08
N VAL A 879 -10.79 -12.31 -3.37
CA VAL A 879 -10.19 -11.50 -2.30
C VAL A 879 -9.03 -10.67 -2.83
N SER A 880 -8.17 -11.30 -3.64
CA SER A 880 -7.04 -10.64 -4.30
C SER A 880 -6.79 -11.29 -5.65
N SER A 881 -6.55 -10.47 -6.68
CA SER A 881 -6.08 -10.97 -7.97
C SER A 881 -4.57 -11.18 -7.96
N GLY A 882 -4.11 -12.30 -8.51
CA GLY A 882 -2.69 -12.65 -8.61
C GLY A 882 -2.19 -13.55 -7.49
N PRO A 883 -0.95 -14.04 -7.59
CA PRO A 883 -0.43 -15.12 -6.77
C PRO A 883 -0.26 -14.66 -5.32
N GLY A 884 -0.89 -15.39 -4.40
CA GLY A 884 -0.82 -15.12 -2.97
C GLY A 884 -0.96 -16.41 -2.14
N GLN A 885 -0.26 -16.44 -1.01
CA GLN A 885 -0.44 -17.49 0.00
C GLN A 885 -1.38 -17.00 1.09
N VAL A 886 -2.37 -17.82 1.44
CA VAL A 886 -3.37 -17.45 2.44
C VAL A 886 -3.29 -18.33 3.66
N ARG A 887 -3.43 -17.69 4.83
CA ARG A 887 -3.98 -18.37 6.00
C ARG A 887 -5.02 -17.48 6.68
N PRO A 888 -6.10 -18.07 7.19
CA PRO A 888 -6.97 -17.37 8.10
C PRO A 888 -6.27 -17.17 9.45
N SER A 889 -6.38 -15.98 10.00
CA SER A 889 -5.98 -15.65 11.37
C SER A 889 -7.05 -16.06 12.37
N MET A 890 -6.68 -16.16 13.65
CA MET A 890 -7.65 -16.44 14.72
C MET A 890 -8.64 -15.29 14.99
N ASP A 891 -8.37 -14.06 14.54
CA ASP A 891 -9.23 -12.88 14.65
C ASP A 891 -10.10 -12.61 13.40
N ARG A 892 -10.38 -13.65 12.59
CA ARG A 892 -11.23 -13.57 11.38
C ARG A 892 -10.68 -12.64 10.31
N LYS A 893 -9.39 -12.75 9.99
CA LYS A 893 -8.79 -12.08 8.83
C LYS A 893 -8.11 -13.09 7.92
N LEU A 894 -8.30 -12.96 6.60
CA LEU A 894 -7.39 -13.57 5.64
C LEU A 894 -6.17 -12.70 5.73
N VAL A 895 -5.05 -13.32 6.06
CA VAL A 895 -3.77 -12.66 5.95
C VAL A 895 -3.03 -13.34 4.81
N TRP A 896 -2.52 -12.52 3.91
CA TRP A 896 -1.70 -12.98 2.82
C TRP A 896 -0.54 -12.03 2.59
N LEU A 897 0.51 -12.59 2.00
CA LEU A 897 1.60 -11.82 1.44
C LEU A 897 1.33 -11.67 -0.05
N ASP A 898 1.41 -10.45 -0.55
CA ASP A 898 1.40 -10.20 -1.98
C ASP A 898 2.74 -10.68 -2.56
N GLU A 899 2.74 -11.75 -3.35
CA GLU A 899 3.97 -12.32 -3.90
C GLU A 899 4.71 -11.37 -4.86
N GLY A 900 4.02 -10.37 -5.42
CA GLY A 900 4.60 -9.36 -6.31
C GLY A 900 5.29 -8.21 -5.58
N SER A 901 4.84 -7.86 -4.37
CA SER A 901 5.37 -6.73 -3.59
C SER A 901 6.04 -7.11 -2.26
N GLY A 902 5.88 -8.35 -1.80
CA GLY A 902 6.35 -8.84 -0.51
C GLY A 902 5.65 -8.17 0.69
N ARG A 903 4.55 -7.44 0.47
CA ARG A 903 3.86 -6.67 1.51
C ARG A 903 2.78 -7.50 2.20
N PRO A 904 2.64 -7.42 3.54
CA PRO A 904 1.50 -7.99 4.24
C PRO A 904 0.19 -7.31 3.82
N ARG A 905 -0.82 -8.12 3.56
CA ARG A 905 -2.19 -7.70 3.30
C ARG A 905 -3.13 -8.48 4.21
N SER A 906 -4.26 -7.87 4.53
CA SER A 906 -5.32 -8.53 5.27
C SER A 906 -6.69 -8.11 4.80
N SER A 907 -7.67 -9.00 4.92
CA SER A 907 -9.09 -8.74 4.66
C SER A 907 -9.92 -9.53 5.64
N THR A 908 -11.04 -8.99 6.09
CA THR A 908 -11.89 -9.63 7.09
C THR A 908 -12.61 -10.86 6.51
N ILE A 909 -12.62 -11.95 7.27
CA ILE A 909 -13.25 -13.24 6.93
C ILE A 909 -14.63 -13.33 7.59
N GLY A 910 -15.67 -13.24 6.77
CA GLY A 910 -16.92 -13.96 6.97
C GLY A 910 -17.95 -13.36 7.94
N GLY A 911 -19.17 -13.32 7.41
CA GLY A 911 -20.41 -13.11 8.14
C GLY A 911 -20.94 -14.36 8.85
N GLY A 912 -21.97 -14.12 9.66
CA GLY A 912 -22.62 -15.07 10.55
C GLY A 912 -22.68 -14.55 11.99
N MET A 913 -22.16 -13.36 12.25
CA MET A 913 -21.94 -12.86 13.61
C MET A 913 -22.47 -11.45 13.76
N ILE A 914 -23.03 -11.21 14.94
CA ILE A 914 -23.48 -9.90 15.38
C ILE A 914 -22.23 -9.10 15.77
N SER A 915 -21.86 -8.13 14.93
CA SER A 915 -20.80 -7.17 15.20
C SER A 915 -21.42 -5.85 15.65
N ALA A 916 -20.84 -5.25 16.69
CA ALA A 916 -21.14 -3.86 17.00
C ALA A 916 -20.44 -2.98 15.96
N ILE A 917 -21.20 -2.18 15.24
CA ILE A 917 -20.66 -1.20 14.28
C ILE A 917 -20.34 0.09 15.02
N CYS A 918 -21.28 0.56 15.85
CA CYS A 918 -21.09 1.77 16.64
C CYS A 918 -21.64 1.58 18.06
N ARG A 919 -20.85 1.99 19.05
CA ARG A 919 -21.22 2.09 20.47
C ARG A 919 -20.88 3.46 21.07
N ALA A 920 -20.85 4.47 20.22
CA ALA A 920 -20.51 5.81 20.65
C ALA A 920 -21.56 6.33 21.65
N PRO A 921 -21.19 7.24 22.57
CA PRO A 921 -22.16 7.89 23.45
C PRO A 921 -23.30 8.50 22.63
N GLY A 922 -24.54 8.47 23.14
CA GLY A 922 -25.73 8.94 22.39
C GLY A 922 -26.55 7.78 21.82
N ASN A 923 -27.70 8.10 21.24
CA ASN A 923 -28.59 7.12 20.62
C ASN A 923 -28.36 7.10 19.11
N GLN A 924 -27.81 6.03 18.57
CA GLN A 924 -27.73 5.79 17.14
C GLN A 924 -29.06 5.22 16.61
N SER A 925 -29.41 5.53 15.36
CA SER A 925 -30.64 5.06 14.74
C SER A 925 -30.54 5.02 13.22
N ASN A 926 -31.58 4.50 12.56
CA ASN A 926 -31.73 4.53 11.10
C ASN A 926 -30.52 3.96 10.32
N PRO A 927 -30.02 2.76 10.66
CA PRO A 927 -28.94 2.17 9.89
C PRO A 927 -29.43 1.74 8.50
N ASP A 928 -28.54 1.77 7.52
CA ASP A 928 -28.70 1.17 6.21
C ASP A 928 -27.37 0.54 5.77
N VAL A 929 -27.41 -0.39 4.84
CA VAL A 929 -26.22 -1.14 4.39
C VAL A 929 -26.27 -1.35 2.89
N SER A 930 -25.14 -1.26 2.22
CA SER A 930 -24.96 -1.70 0.82
C SER A 930 -23.47 -1.85 0.53
N GLY A 931 -23.10 -2.89 -0.21
CA GLY A 931 -21.70 -3.22 -0.43
C GLY A 931 -20.94 -3.30 0.89
N ASN A 932 -19.72 -2.77 0.91
CA ASN A 932 -18.82 -2.79 2.08
C ASN A 932 -19.07 -1.68 3.11
N PHE A 933 -20.22 -1.01 3.04
CA PHE A 933 -20.49 0.16 3.85
C PHE A 933 -21.75 0.00 4.70
N VAL A 934 -21.65 0.42 5.96
CA VAL A 934 -22.80 0.60 6.86
C VAL A 934 -22.94 2.09 7.13
N VAL A 935 -24.11 2.67 6.89
CA VAL A 935 -24.41 4.07 7.18
C VAL A 935 -25.46 4.17 8.27
N TRP A 936 -25.36 5.13 9.18
CA TRP A 936 -26.38 5.34 10.22
C TRP A 936 -26.50 6.80 10.64
N GLN A 937 -27.57 7.10 11.36
CA GLN A 937 -27.76 8.36 12.05
C GLN A 937 -27.15 8.27 13.46
N ASP A 938 -26.20 9.14 13.79
CA ASP A 938 -25.45 9.14 15.04
C ASP A 938 -25.80 10.38 15.87
N ASN A 939 -26.06 10.23 17.17
CA ASN A 939 -26.36 11.35 18.07
C ASN A 939 -25.22 11.66 19.07
N ARG A 940 -23.98 11.24 18.80
CA ARG A 940 -22.84 11.45 19.72
C ARG A 940 -22.46 12.90 19.96
N THR A 941 -22.81 13.78 19.03
CA THR A 941 -22.56 15.23 19.08
C THR A 941 -23.71 16.00 19.72
N GLY A 942 -24.81 15.32 20.11
CA GLY A 942 -26.02 15.94 20.65
C GLY A 942 -27.05 16.33 19.59
N ASN A 943 -26.72 16.28 18.30
CA ASN A 943 -27.63 16.36 17.16
C ASN A 943 -27.51 15.09 16.29
N PRO A 944 -28.50 14.79 15.42
CA PRO A 944 -28.38 13.69 14.48
C PRO A 944 -27.43 14.04 13.33
N ASP A 945 -26.41 13.21 13.18
CA ASP A 945 -25.37 13.26 12.15
C ASP A 945 -25.36 11.97 11.32
N ILE A 946 -24.70 11.97 10.17
CA ILE A 946 -24.53 10.76 9.35
C ILE A 946 -23.10 10.24 9.47
N TYR A 947 -22.97 8.98 9.86
CA TYR A 947 -21.70 8.26 9.90
C TYR A 947 -21.74 7.07 8.95
N VAL A 948 -20.58 6.72 8.40
CA VAL A 948 -20.38 5.54 7.57
C VAL A 948 -19.21 4.72 8.11
N TYR A 949 -19.32 3.40 8.06
CA TYR A 949 -18.27 2.48 8.43
C TYR A 949 -17.84 1.68 7.20
N ASP A 950 -16.55 1.76 6.85
CA ASP A 950 -15.93 0.91 5.83
C ASP A 950 -15.51 -0.43 6.45
N LEU A 951 -16.18 -1.49 6.03
CA LEU A 951 -15.93 -2.85 6.49
C LEU A 951 -14.55 -3.39 6.06
N VAL A 952 -13.94 -2.84 5.01
CA VAL A 952 -12.61 -3.26 4.51
C VAL A 952 -11.50 -2.58 5.31
N SER A 953 -11.57 -1.26 5.46
CA SER A 953 -10.54 -0.47 6.14
C SER A 953 -10.70 -0.43 7.67
N GLU A 954 -11.82 -0.95 8.18
CA GLU A 954 -12.24 -0.86 9.59
C GLU A 954 -12.20 0.58 10.12
N LEU A 955 -12.74 1.49 9.32
CA LEU A 955 -12.72 2.91 9.59
C LEU A 955 -14.15 3.43 9.69
N GLU A 956 -14.42 4.08 10.81
CA GLU A 956 -15.62 4.88 11.01
C GLU A 956 -15.36 6.32 10.53
N ILE A 957 -16.26 6.85 9.71
CA ILE A 957 -16.12 8.13 9.03
C ILE A 957 -17.36 9.00 9.31
N PRO A 958 -17.19 10.24 9.78
CA PRO A 958 -18.28 11.21 9.98
C PRO A 958 -18.76 11.81 8.64
N LEU A 959 -19.55 11.07 7.86
CA LEU A 959 -19.96 11.50 6.52
C LEU A 959 -20.65 12.89 6.48
N ALA A 960 -21.39 13.24 7.52
CA ALA A 960 -21.94 14.57 7.76
C ALA A 960 -22.15 14.76 9.27
N ALA A 961 -21.14 15.26 9.98
CA ALA A 961 -21.21 15.43 11.44
C ALA A 961 -21.10 16.89 11.89
N GLY A 962 -22.17 17.66 11.78
CA GLY A 962 -22.14 19.11 11.99
C GLY A 962 -23.12 19.61 13.07
N PRO A 963 -23.26 20.93 13.24
CA PRO A 963 -24.29 21.56 14.05
C PRO A 963 -25.66 21.51 13.36
N GLY A 964 -25.69 21.12 12.08
CA GLY A 964 -26.89 20.80 11.34
C GLY A 964 -27.55 19.53 11.88
N ILE A 965 -28.78 19.30 11.44
CA ILE A 965 -29.46 18.02 11.69
C ILE A 965 -29.45 17.28 10.35
N ASP A 966 -28.66 16.22 10.25
CA ASP A 966 -28.62 15.36 9.08
C ASP A 966 -29.26 14.01 9.44
N VAL A 967 -30.35 13.68 8.75
CA VAL A 967 -31.27 12.60 9.15
C VAL A 967 -31.67 11.72 7.99
N PHE A 968 -32.16 10.53 8.34
CA PHE A 968 -32.72 9.54 7.40
C PHE A 968 -31.76 9.17 6.27
N PRO A 969 -30.54 8.67 6.59
CA PRO A 969 -29.65 8.15 5.58
C PRO A 969 -30.28 6.92 4.91
N VAL A 970 -30.05 6.79 3.61
CA VAL A 970 -30.34 5.60 2.82
C VAL A 970 -29.18 5.35 1.87
N MET A 971 -28.91 4.07 1.55
CA MET A 971 -27.80 3.70 0.68
C MET A 971 -28.22 2.63 -0.32
N HIS A 972 -27.67 2.72 -1.54
CA HIS A 972 -27.79 1.66 -2.53
C HIS A 972 -26.60 1.68 -3.50
N SER A 973 -25.94 0.54 -3.64
CA SER A 973 -24.63 0.44 -4.31
C SER A 973 -23.66 1.45 -3.67
N ASP A 974 -23.01 2.28 -4.48
CA ASP A 974 -22.02 3.24 -4.00
C ASP A 974 -22.63 4.60 -3.65
N ILE A 975 -23.96 4.77 -3.66
CA ILE A 975 -24.59 6.07 -3.41
C ILE A 975 -25.28 6.11 -2.06
N ILE A 976 -24.85 7.05 -1.21
CA ILE A 976 -25.47 7.42 0.06
C ILE A 976 -26.31 8.68 -0.14
N ALA A 977 -27.55 8.70 0.34
CA ALA A 977 -28.43 9.87 0.31
C ALA A 977 -29.02 10.16 1.69
N TRP A 978 -29.15 11.44 2.06
CA TRP A 978 -29.72 11.85 3.34
C TRP A 978 -30.40 13.23 3.26
N MET A 979 -31.16 13.58 4.30
CA MET A 979 -31.82 14.88 4.42
C MET A 979 -31.03 15.80 5.35
N GLY A 980 -30.78 17.04 4.93
CA GLY A 980 -30.16 18.05 5.77
C GLY A 980 -30.81 19.43 5.60
N PRO A 981 -30.52 20.41 6.48
CA PRO A 981 -31.06 21.76 6.36
C PRO A 981 -30.54 22.46 5.10
N SER A 982 -31.43 23.23 4.46
CA SER A 982 -31.11 24.12 3.35
C SER A 982 -30.28 25.31 3.86
N PRO A 983 -29.06 25.53 3.35
CA PRO A 983 -28.23 26.67 3.78
C PRO A 983 -28.83 28.04 3.45
N ARG A 984 -29.87 28.09 2.58
CA ARG A 984 -30.43 29.34 2.04
C ARG A 984 -31.84 29.68 2.51
N TYR A 985 -32.67 28.69 2.85
CA TYR A 985 -34.13 28.91 2.90
C TYR A 985 -34.87 28.42 4.16
N GLY A 986 -34.18 27.95 5.20
CA GLY A 986 -34.86 27.45 6.42
C GLY A 986 -35.77 26.23 6.16
N THR A 987 -35.56 25.58 5.01
CA THR A 987 -36.21 24.37 4.50
C THR A 987 -35.23 23.19 4.59
N TRP A 988 -35.61 22.01 4.13
CA TRP A 988 -34.79 20.80 4.06
C TRP A 988 -34.43 20.46 2.62
N ILE A 989 -33.31 19.78 2.40
CA ILE A 989 -32.82 19.39 1.07
C ILE A 989 -32.31 17.94 1.09
N VAL A 990 -32.28 17.32 -0.08
CA VAL A 990 -31.68 15.99 -0.29
C VAL A 990 -30.22 16.14 -0.72
N LYS A 991 -29.32 15.50 0.01
CA LYS A 991 -27.88 15.43 -0.26
C LYS A 991 -27.53 14.00 -0.72
N THR A 992 -26.53 13.87 -1.59
CA THR A 992 -26.04 12.57 -2.09
C THR A 992 -24.51 12.53 -2.12
N PHE A 993 -23.94 11.37 -1.85
CA PHE A 993 -22.51 11.06 -1.93
C PHE A 993 -22.30 9.75 -2.68
N ASP A 994 -21.46 9.77 -3.72
CA ASP A 994 -21.05 8.61 -4.49
C ASP A 994 -19.67 8.16 -3.98
N VAL A 995 -19.61 7.02 -3.30
CA VAL A 995 -18.42 6.48 -2.65
C VAL A 995 -17.37 6.04 -3.67
N ALA A 996 -17.77 5.51 -4.83
CA ALA A 996 -16.86 4.98 -5.85
C ALA A 996 -16.08 6.06 -6.59
N THR A 997 -16.72 7.20 -6.83
CA THR A 997 -16.08 8.40 -7.42
C THR A 997 -15.67 9.42 -6.38
N ALA A 998 -15.92 9.09 -5.11
CA ALA A 998 -15.83 9.98 -3.96
C ALA A 998 -16.57 11.31 -4.19
N ASN A 999 -17.58 11.41 -5.06
CA ASN A 999 -18.16 12.67 -5.49
C ASN A 999 -19.43 13.04 -4.71
N ARG A 1000 -19.49 14.26 -4.15
CA ARG A 1000 -20.69 14.79 -3.46
C ARG A 1000 -21.55 15.64 -4.40
N THR A 1001 -22.85 15.35 -4.45
CA THR A 1001 -23.82 16.16 -5.21
C THR A 1001 -24.95 16.65 -4.32
N GLN A 1002 -25.20 17.96 -4.34
CA GLN A 1002 -26.42 18.55 -3.81
C GLN A 1002 -27.50 18.60 -4.89
N LEU A 1003 -28.71 18.14 -4.57
CA LEU A 1003 -29.85 18.29 -5.47
C LEU A 1003 -30.48 19.68 -5.27
N THR A 1004 -30.01 20.67 -6.02
CA THR A 1004 -30.56 22.04 -5.97
C THR A 1004 -32.00 22.09 -6.52
N GLY A 1005 -32.93 22.74 -5.79
CA GLY A 1005 -34.33 22.92 -6.19
C GLY A 1005 -35.38 22.09 -5.42
N THR A 1006 -34.99 21.39 -4.35
CA THR A 1006 -35.88 20.52 -3.54
C THR A 1006 -36.13 21.09 -2.15
N ASP A 1007 -36.60 22.35 -2.01
CA ASP A 1007 -36.84 22.97 -0.70
C ASP A 1007 -38.02 22.32 0.04
N VAL A 1008 -37.76 21.22 0.76
CA VAL A 1008 -38.77 20.42 1.47
C VAL A 1008 -39.16 21.11 2.77
N ALA A 1009 -40.45 21.19 3.08
CA ALA A 1009 -40.93 21.89 4.27
C ALA A 1009 -40.54 21.22 5.61
N SER A 1010 -40.22 19.92 5.61
CA SER A 1010 -39.97 19.11 6.81
C SER A 1010 -39.18 17.84 6.44
N PRO A 1011 -38.36 17.25 7.33
CA PRO A 1011 -37.56 16.09 6.99
C PRO A 1011 -38.44 14.85 6.81
N VAL A 1012 -38.12 14.03 5.81
CA VAL A 1012 -38.90 12.86 5.42
C VAL A 1012 -37.98 11.71 5.03
N ARG A 1013 -38.46 10.49 5.19
CA ARG A 1013 -37.71 9.30 4.79
C ARG A 1013 -37.56 9.27 3.25
N LEU A 1014 -36.32 9.08 2.83
CA LEU A 1014 -35.93 8.89 1.44
C LEU A 1014 -36.10 7.43 1.04
N ALA A 1015 -36.11 7.18 -0.27
CA ALA A 1015 -35.93 5.84 -0.83
C ALA A 1015 -34.99 5.88 -2.01
N ILE A 1016 -34.08 4.92 -2.07
CA ILE A 1016 -33.09 4.76 -3.13
C ILE A 1016 -33.10 3.30 -3.59
N GLY A 1017 -32.85 3.06 -4.86
CA GLY A 1017 -32.74 1.74 -5.46
C GLY A 1017 -32.19 1.88 -6.88
N ASP A 1018 -31.97 0.80 -7.63
CA ASP A 1018 -31.10 0.76 -8.83
C ASP A 1018 -31.25 1.90 -9.87
N LYS A 1019 -32.44 2.51 -9.97
CA LYS A 1019 -32.75 3.55 -10.97
C LYS A 1019 -33.10 4.91 -10.40
N TYR A 1020 -33.81 4.96 -9.28
CA TYR A 1020 -34.43 6.19 -8.77
C TYR A 1020 -34.01 6.50 -7.34
N LEU A 1021 -33.79 7.78 -7.08
CA LEU A 1021 -33.89 8.40 -5.76
C LEU A 1021 -35.27 9.06 -5.64
N VAL A 1022 -36.00 8.76 -4.56
CA VAL A 1022 -37.39 9.17 -4.35
C VAL A 1022 -37.54 9.85 -2.99
N TRP A 1023 -38.25 10.97 -2.95
CA TRP A 1023 -38.52 11.70 -1.70
C TRP A 1023 -39.93 12.32 -1.68
N PRO A 1024 -40.60 12.35 -0.53
CA PRO A 1024 -41.80 13.14 -0.33
C PRO A 1024 -41.50 14.65 -0.29
N TYR A 1025 -42.46 15.46 -0.73
CA TYR A 1025 -42.37 16.90 -0.81
C TYR A 1025 -43.73 17.55 -0.55
N GLN A 1026 -43.78 18.56 0.31
CA GLN A 1026 -45.01 19.28 0.63
C GLN A 1026 -44.92 20.75 0.17
N LEU A 1027 -45.61 21.09 -0.92
CA LEU A 1027 -45.67 22.47 -1.46
C LEU A 1027 -46.40 23.44 -0.52
N THR A 1028 -47.52 23.00 0.07
CA THR A 1028 -48.36 23.74 1.04
C THR A 1028 -49.16 22.74 1.90
N GLU A 1029 -49.61 23.13 3.11
CA GLU A 1029 -50.48 22.29 3.97
C GLU A 1029 -51.74 21.77 3.23
N SER A 1030 -52.25 22.55 2.29
CA SER A 1030 -53.46 22.26 1.50
C SER A 1030 -53.28 21.24 0.36
N PHE A 1031 -52.04 20.91 -0.04
CA PHE A 1031 -51.75 20.00 -1.17
C PHE A 1031 -51.28 18.60 -0.78
N GLY A 1032 -51.08 18.35 0.52
CA GLY A 1032 -50.56 17.09 1.05
C GLY A 1032 -49.12 16.76 0.62
N TRP A 1033 -48.60 15.62 1.07
CA TRP A 1033 -47.29 15.10 0.66
C TRP A 1033 -47.34 14.55 -0.75
N ARG A 1034 -46.39 14.96 -1.61
CA ARG A 1034 -46.25 14.54 -3.01
C ARG A 1034 -44.92 13.83 -3.19
N LEU A 1035 -44.86 12.76 -3.98
CA LEU A 1035 -43.61 12.04 -4.25
C LEU A 1035 -42.91 12.59 -5.48
N TYR A 1036 -41.62 12.84 -5.34
CA TYR A 1036 -40.72 13.18 -6.44
C TYR A 1036 -39.73 12.05 -6.61
N LYS A 1037 -39.33 11.80 -7.86
CA LYS A 1037 -38.29 10.85 -8.18
C LYS A 1037 -37.30 11.48 -9.16
N ARG A 1038 -36.05 11.04 -9.10
CA ARG A 1038 -34.99 11.45 -10.00
C ARG A 1038 -34.14 10.25 -10.37
N LEU A 1039 -33.67 10.20 -11.61
CA LEU A 1039 -32.70 9.20 -12.06
C LEU A 1039 -31.40 9.34 -11.27
N LEU A 1040 -30.85 8.22 -10.80
CA LEU A 1040 -29.56 8.18 -10.12
C LEU A 1040 -28.41 8.54 -11.06
N TYR A 1041 -28.39 7.99 -12.28
CA TYR A 1041 -27.32 8.23 -13.27
C TYR A 1041 -27.87 8.86 -14.55
N GLY A 1042 -27.38 10.07 -14.88
CA GLY A 1042 -27.56 10.74 -16.19
C GLY A 1042 -29.00 11.14 -16.57
N GLY A 1043 -29.14 12.35 -17.13
CA GLY A 1043 -30.38 12.80 -17.81
C GLY A 1043 -31.35 13.64 -16.96
N VAL A 1044 -32.34 14.21 -17.64
CA VAL A 1044 -33.50 14.90 -17.04
C VAL A 1044 -34.73 14.09 -17.42
N GLU A 1045 -35.32 13.36 -16.48
CA GLU A 1045 -36.65 12.79 -16.70
C GLU A 1045 -37.67 13.94 -16.70
N ALA A 1046 -38.69 13.88 -17.55
CA ALA A 1046 -39.75 14.88 -17.53
C ALA A 1046 -40.46 14.82 -16.17
N VAL A 1047 -40.45 15.92 -15.41
CA VAL A 1047 -41.27 16.02 -14.19
C VAL A 1047 -42.72 15.90 -14.62
N ASP A 1048 -43.42 14.88 -14.13
CA ASP A 1048 -44.86 14.77 -14.33
C ASP A 1048 -45.52 16.06 -13.87
N ALA A 1049 -46.43 16.62 -14.68
CA ALA A 1049 -47.05 17.92 -14.42
C ALA A 1049 -47.69 18.03 -13.01
N ILE A 1050 -48.09 16.89 -12.43
CA ILE A 1050 -48.58 16.77 -11.05
C ILE A 1050 -48.13 15.41 -10.48
N PRO A 1051 -47.17 15.30 -9.56
CA PRO A 1051 -46.72 14.03 -8.96
C PRO A 1051 -47.77 13.37 -8.02
N PRO A 1052 -47.68 12.07 -7.69
CA PRO A 1052 -48.64 11.40 -6.80
C PRO A 1052 -48.57 11.90 -5.36
N SER A 1053 -49.70 11.90 -4.65
CA SER A 1053 -49.70 12.04 -3.20
C SER A 1053 -49.22 10.76 -2.55
N GLY A 1054 -48.40 10.83 -1.50
CA GLY A 1054 -47.87 9.64 -0.84
C GLY A 1054 -46.75 9.90 0.17
N GLN A 1055 -46.49 8.91 1.01
CA GLN A 1055 -45.41 8.88 2.02
C GLN A 1055 -44.77 7.48 2.08
N ASN A 1056 -43.66 7.36 2.83
CA ASN A 1056 -42.85 6.14 3.00
C ASN A 1056 -42.65 5.37 1.68
N PRO A 1057 -42.03 6.00 0.67
CA PRO A 1057 -41.77 5.33 -0.58
C PRO A 1057 -40.74 4.21 -0.42
N ALA A 1058 -40.75 3.25 -1.34
CA ALA A 1058 -39.67 2.32 -1.63
C ALA A 1058 -39.58 2.12 -3.15
N THR A 1059 -38.41 1.79 -3.68
CA THR A 1059 -38.20 1.73 -5.13
C THR A 1059 -37.32 0.56 -5.54
N SER A 1060 -37.64 -0.07 -6.68
CA SER A 1060 -36.82 -1.10 -7.33
C SER A 1060 -37.02 -1.03 -8.85
N GLY A 1061 -35.92 -0.85 -9.59
CA GLY A 1061 -35.97 -0.55 -11.03
C GLY A 1061 -36.96 0.58 -11.37
N ASP A 1062 -37.95 0.29 -12.23
CA ASP A 1062 -38.96 1.25 -12.71
C ASP A 1062 -40.14 1.50 -11.75
N LEU A 1063 -40.17 0.82 -10.60
CA LEU A 1063 -41.32 0.72 -9.71
C LEU A 1063 -41.09 1.54 -8.44
N VAL A 1064 -42.01 2.45 -8.14
CA VAL A 1064 -42.06 3.15 -6.84
C VAL A 1064 -43.33 2.73 -6.11
N VAL A 1065 -43.20 2.11 -4.94
CA VAL A 1065 -44.33 1.80 -4.05
C VAL A 1065 -44.37 2.78 -2.90
N TYR A 1066 -45.56 3.10 -2.42
CA TYR A 1066 -45.75 4.08 -1.36
C TYR A 1066 -47.10 3.90 -0.69
N GLN A 1067 -47.28 4.51 0.48
CA GLN A 1067 -48.56 4.55 1.18
C GLN A 1067 -49.27 5.89 1.00
N ASP A 1068 -50.58 5.86 0.79
CA ASP A 1068 -51.45 7.04 0.72
C ASP A 1068 -52.83 6.71 1.34
N LYS A 1069 -53.47 7.70 1.95
CA LYS A 1069 -54.86 7.61 2.42
C LYS A 1069 -55.86 7.86 1.29
N GLY A 1070 -55.43 8.46 0.18
CA GLY A 1070 -56.28 8.82 -0.94
C GLY A 1070 -57.45 9.70 -0.48
N THR A 1071 -58.68 9.25 -0.75
CA THR A 1071 -59.92 9.91 -0.28
C THR A 1071 -60.54 9.25 0.97
N GLY A 1072 -59.90 8.21 1.52
CA GLY A 1072 -60.36 7.44 2.68
C GLY A 1072 -59.66 7.84 3.99
N SER A 1073 -59.94 7.10 5.07
CA SER A 1073 -59.29 7.29 6.38
C SER A 1073 -58.06 6.41 6.61
N ASN A 1074 -57.97 5.30 5.86
CA ASN A 1074 -57.00 4.22 6.09
C ASN A 1074 -55.83 4.30 5.11
N TRP A 1075 -54.66 3.87 5.55
CA TRP A 1075 -53.47 3.77 4.70
C TRP A 1075 -53.60 2.60 3.74
N ASN A 1076 -53.44 2.88 2.45
CA ASN A 1076 -53.41 1.87 1.39
C ASN A 1076 -52.09 2.00 0.61
N LEU A 1077 -51.67 0.90 -0.01
CA LEU A 1077 -50.47 0.87 -0.85
C LEU A 1077 -50.79 1.22 -2.29
N TYR A 1078 -49.89 1.95 -2.92
CA TYR A 1078 -49.97 2.39 -4.30
C TYR A 1078 -48.64 2.12 -5.02
N LEU A 1079 -48.73 1.88 -6.32
CA LEU A 1079 -47.62 1.73 -7.25
C LEU A 1079 -47.61 2.90 -8.24
N TRP A 1080 -46.44 3.49 -8.43
CA TRP A 1080 -46.15 4.50 -9.44
C TRP A 1080 -45.10 3.96 -10.42
N ARG A 1081 -45.49 3.82 -11.69
CA ARG A 1081 -44.64 3.34 -12.80
C ARG A 1081 -44.88 4.21 -14.03
N GLY A 1082 -43.83 4.85 -14.56
CA GLY A 1082 -44.00 5.87 -15.61
C GLY A 1082 -44.95 6.97 -15.15
N GLN A 1083 -46.04 7.21 -15.89
CA GLN A 1083 -47.13 8.13 -15.50
C GLN A 1083 -48.33 7.42 -14.83
N GLU A 1084 -48.30 6.09 -14.76
CA GLU A 1084 -49.42 5.29 -14.26
C GLU A 1084 -49.37 5.16 -12.73
N ARG A 1085 -50.56 5.20 -12.11
CA ARG A 1085 -50.76 5.03 -10.67
C ARG A 1085 -51.80 3.96 -10.44
N VAL A 1086 -51.44 2.96 -9.63
CA VAL A 1086 -52.30 1.81 -9.34
C VAL A 1086 -52.39 1.63 -7.84
N GLN A 1087 -53.61 1.61 -7.30
CA GLN A 1087 -53.85 1.22 -5.92
C GLN A 1087 -53.70 -0.30 -5.80
N LEU A 1088 -52.79 -0.75 -4.94
CA LEU A 1088 -52.43 -2.16 -4.73
C LEU A 1088 -53.35 -2.82 -3.69
N THR A 1089 -53.64 -2.14 -2.57
CA THR A 1089 -54.48 -2.66 -1.48
C THR A 1089 -55.78 -1.88 -1.38
N LYS A 1090 -56.89 -2.54 -1.01
CA LYS A 1090 -58.25 -1.95 -1.00
C LYS A 1090 -59.10 -2.38 0.20
N ASP A 1091 -58.48 -2.96 1.20
CA ASP A 1091 -59.20 -3.46 2.36
C ASP A 1091 -59.59 -2.30 3.32
N GLN A 1092 -60.28 -2.66 4.41
CA GLN A 1092 -60.81 -1.70 5.39
C GLN A 1092 -59.85 -1.43 6.56
N PHE A 1093 -58.59 -1.83 6.43
CA PHE A 1093 -57.56 -1.78 7.46
C PHE A 1093 -56.36 -0.94 6.96
N ASP A 1094 -55.37 -0.72 7.80
CA ASP A 1094 -54.18 0.06 7.45
C ASP A 1094 -53.08 -0.86 6.91
N GLN A 1095 -52.55 -0.53 5.72
CA GLN A 1095 -51.31 -1.08 5.17
C GLN A 1095 -50.23 -0.01 5.13
N MET A 1096 -49.11 -0.27 5.78
CA MET A 1096 -48.05 0.72 6.01
C MET A 1096 -46.65 0.15 5.77
N ASN A 1097 -45.66 1.03 5.72
CA ASN A 1097 -44.22 0.74 5.63
C ASN A 1097 -43.89 -0.28 4.52
N PRO A 1098 -44.24 0.01 3.25
CA PRO A 1098 -43.91 -0.88 2.16
C PRO A 1098 -42.39 -0.90 1.90
N ALA A 1099 -41.86 -2.07 1.57
CA ALA A 1099 -40.55 -2.27 0.94
C ALA A 1099 -40.72 -3.09 -0.34
N ILE A 1100 -39.82 -2.93 -1.30
CA ILE A 1100 -39.91 -3.63 -2.60
C ILE A 1100 -38.54 -4.16 -3.02
N SER A 1101 -38.51 -5.40 -3.53
CA SER A 1101 -37.37 -5.95 -4.24
C SER A 1101 -37.87 -6.63 -5.52
N GLY A 1102 -37.40 -6.14 -6.67
CA GLY A 1102 -37.92 -6.54 -7.98
C GLY A 1102 -39.42 -6.29 -8.10
N PHE A 1103 -40.20 -7.37 -8.20
CA PHE A 1103 -41.66 -7.32 -8.31
C PHE A 1103 -42.39 -7.74 -7.03
N THR A 1104 -41.69 -7.90 -5.91
CA THR A 1104 -42.27 -8.32 -4.63
C THR A 1104 -42.34 -7.15 -3.66
N VAL A 1105 -43.54 -6.84 -3.18
CA VAL A 1105 -43.80 -5.78 -2.19
C VAL A 1105 -44.08 -6.43 -0.84
N VAL A 1106 -43.36 -6.05 0.21
CA VAL A 1106 -43.69 -6.44 1.59
C VAL A 1106 -44.18 -5.25 2.37
N PHE A 1107 -45.10 -5.46 3.30
CA PHE A 1107 -45.74 -4.40 4.07
C PHE A 1107 -46.31 -4.95 5.37
N GLN A 1108 -46.60 -4.06 6.33
CA GLN A 1108 -47.34 -4.41 7.54
C GLN A 1108 -48.83 -4.10 7.38
N ASP A 1109 -49.68 -4.97 7.91
CA ASP A 1109 -51.14 -4.89 7.81
C ASP A 1109 -51.79 -5.24 9.16
N ASN A 1110 -52.80 -4.48 9.58
CA ASN A 1110 -53.50 -4.67 10.85
C ASN A 1110 -54.88 -5.36 10.75
N ARG A 1111 -55.20 -5.98 9.61
CA ARG A 1111 -56.50 -6.65 9.36
C ARG A 1111 -56.86 -7.77 10.34
N ASN A 1112 -55.90 -8.33 11.06
CA ASN A 1112 -56.11 -9.40 12.05
C ASN A 1112 -56.23 -8.90 13.50
N GLY A 1113 -56.12 -7.58 13.73
CA GLY A 1113 -56.18 -6.97 15.07
C GLY A 1113 -54.82 -6.80 15.76
N ASN A 1114 -53.74 -7.28 15.15
CA ASN A 1114 -52.32 -7.01 15.43
C ASN A 1114 -51.63 -6.66 14.11
N TRP A 1115 -50.43 -6.09 14.16
CA TRP A 1115 -49.62 -5.88 12.95
C TRP A 1115 -48.98 -7.19 12.51
N ASP A 1116 -49.26 -7.60 11.29
CA ASP A 1116 -48.64 -8.75 10.63
C ASP A 1116 -47.91 -8.30 9.36
N ILE A 1117 -46.86 -9.02 8.96
CA ILE A 1117 -46.16 -8.79 7.70
C ILE A 1117 -46.85 -9.57 6.58
N TYR A 1118 -47.08 -8.91 5.45
CA TYR A 1118 -47.64 -9.46 4.22
C TYR A 1118 -46.69 -9.22 3.04
N ALA A 1119 -46.76 -10.09 2.05
CA ALA A 1119 -46.05 -9.98 0.78
C ALA A 1119 -47.04 -10.02 -0.40
N LEU A 1120 -46.85 -9.15 -1.39
CA LEU A 1120 -47.62 -9.05 -2.62
C LEU A 1120 -46.70 -9.15 -3.83
N ASP A 1121 -46.94 -10.14 -4.67
CA ASP A 1121 -46.25 -10.31 -5.95
C ASP A 1121 -46.99 -9.50 -7.03
N LEU A 1122 -46.31 -8.53 -7.65
CA LEU A 1122 -46.90 -7.63 -8.64
C LEU A 1122 -47.10 -8.28 -10.02
N ASN A 1123 -46.42 -9.38 -10.33
CA ASN A 1123 -46.60 -10.10 -11.60
C ASN A 1123 -47.87 -10.94 -11.59
N THR A 1124 -48.17 -11.57 -10.45
CA THR A 1124 -49.29 -12.49 -10.26
C THR A 1124 -50.47 -11.87 -9.54
N SER A 1125 -50.27 -10.71 -8.90
CA SER A 1125 -51.22 -10.08 -7.97
C SER A 1125 -51.61 -11.00 -6.80
N GLN A 1126 -50.74 -11.95 -6.44
CA GLN A 1126 -50.97 -12.85 -5.31
C GLN A 1126 -50.44 -12.24 -4.01
N GLU A 1127 -51.29 -12.22 -2.98
CA GLU A 1127 -50.94 -11.78 -1.63
C GLU A 1127 -50.74 -12.99 -0.71
N ARG A 1128 -49.73 -12.92 0.16
CA ARG A 1128 -49.37 -13.95 1.14
C ARG A 1128 -49.10 -13.30 2.50
N GLN A 1129 -49.75 -13.80 3.54
CA GLN A 1129 -49.41 -13.46 4.93
C GLN A 1129 -48.11 -14.17 5.33
N ILE A 1130 -47.18 -13.42 5.92
CA ILE A 1130 -45.85 -13.90 6.33
C ILE A 1130 -45.84 -14.26 7.82
N THR A 1131 -46.33 -13.37 8.66
CA THR A 1131 -46.38 -13.58 10.11
C THR A 1131 -47.80 -13.87 10.58
N THR A 1132 -47.93 -14.72 11.60
CA THR A 1132 -49.24 -15.15 12.15
C THR A 1132 -49.27 -15.14 13.67
N HIS A 1133 -48.24 -14.58 14.32
CA HIS A 1133 -48.17 -14.52 15.76
C HIS A 1133 -49.19 -13.49 16.28
N ARG A 1134 -49.61 -13.61 17.54
CA ARG A 1134 -50.61 -12.67 18.12
C ARG A 1134 -50.04 -11.33 18.55
N SER A 1135 -48.72 -11.20 18.51
CA SER A 1135 -48.01 -9.97 18.86
C SER A 1135 -47.75 -9.17 17.58
N ASP A 1136 -47.24 -7.95 17.70
CA ASP A 1136 -46.99 -7.08 16.55
C ASP A 1136 -45.66 -7.45 15.86
N GLN A 1137 -45.71 -7.55 14.53
CA GLN A 1137 -44.55 -7.57 13.65
C GLN A 1137 -44.60 -6.35 12.73
N THR A 1138 -43.53 -5.56 12.71
CA THR A 1138 -43.50 -4.25 12.04
C THR A 1138 -42.18 -3.97 11.34
N ASN A 1139 -42.10 -2.86 10.60
CA ASN A 1139 -40.91 -2.39 9.87
C ASN A 1139 -40.25 -3.45 8.97
N PRO A 1140 -40.97 -4.03 8.00
CA PRO A 1140 -40.38 -4.99 7.10
C PRO A 1140 -39.39 -4.34 6.12
N HIS A 1141 -38.32 -5.05 5.78
CA HIS A 1141 -37.44 -4.75 4.65
C HIS A 1141 -37.22 -6.02 3.83
N ILE A 1142 -36.95 -5.90 2.53
CA ILE A 1142 -36.78 -7.05 1.63
C ILE A 1142 -35.59 -6.88 0.70
N GLU A 1143 -34.82 -7.96 0.54
CA GLU A 1143 -33.85 -8.14 -0.53
C GLU A 1143 -34.08 -9.51 -1.19
N GLY A 1144 -34.34 -9.54 -2.49
CA GLY A 1144 -34.64 -10.79 -3.20
C GLY A 1144 -35.85 -11.50 -2.60
N SER A 1145 -35.63 -12.68 -2.02
CA SER A 1145 -36.67 -13.44 -1.31
C SER A 1145 -36.67 -13.25 0.21
N LEU A 1146 -35.69 -12.53 0.75
CA LEU A 1146 -35.42 -12.46 2.18
C LEU A 1146 -36.06 -11.21 2.79
N VAL A 1147 -36.95 -11.42 3.74
CA VAL A 1147 -37.71 -10.38 4.46
C VAL A 1147 -37.22 -10.29 5.89
N VAL A 1148 -36.77 -9.13 6.33
CA VAL A 1148 -36.40 -8.87 7.73
C VAL A 1148 -37.43 -7.98 8.39
N TYR A 1149 -37.75 -8.20 9.66
CA TYR A 1149 -38.73 -7.43 10.43
C TYR A 1149 -38.41 -7.50 11.92
N GLN A 1150 -38.96 -6.55 12.68
CA GLN A 1150 -38.92 -6.58 14.14
C GLN A 1150 -40.19 -7.23 14.69
N ASP A 1151 -40.06 -8.01 15.75
CA ASP A 1151 -41.13 -8.81 16.35
C ASP A 1151 -41.11 -8.69 17.87
N ASN A 1152 -42.25 -8.39 18.49
CA ASN A 1152 -42.35 -8.26 19.95
C ASN A 1152 -42.94 -9.50 20.67
N ARG A 1153 -42.84 -10.69 20.08
CA ARG A 1153 -43.36 -11.95 20.67
C ARG A 1153 -42.71 -12.34 22.01
N SER A 1154 -41.50 -11.88 22.29
CA SER A 1154 -40.75 -12.17 23.51
C SER A 1154 -41.02 -11.18 24.66
N GLY A 1155 -41.64 -10.03 24.37
CA GLY A 1155 -41.87 -8.92 25.31
C GLY A 1155 -41.02 -7.69 25.02
N GLU A 1156 -39.89 -7.85 24.36
CA GLU A 1156 -39.04 -6.79 23.77
C GLU A 1156 -39.05 -6.94 22.24
N TRP A 1157 -38.60 -5.93 21.49
CA TRP A 1157 -38.44 -6.05 20.04
C TRP A 1157 -37.21 -6.87 19.67
N ASP A 1158 -37.39 -7.96 18.94
CA ASP A 1158 -36.32 -8.82 18.43
C ASP A 1158 -36.27 -8.73 16.89
N ILE A 1159 -35.11 -9.03 16.27
CA ILE A 1159 -34.99 -9.07 14.80
C ILE A 1159 -35.20 -10.49 14.29
N TYR A 1160 -36.16 -10.64 13.38
CA TYR A 1160 -36.44 -11.88 12.67
C TYR A 1160 -36.24 -11.70 11.17
N ALA A 1161 -35.96 -12.80 10.50
CA ALA A 1161 -35.92 -12.87 9.06
C ALA A 1161 -36.75 -14.06 8.54
N TYR A 1162 -37.37 -13.88 7.39
CA TYR A 1162 -38.23 -14.85 6.72
C TYR A 1162 -37.88 -14.94 5.25
N ASP A 1163 -37.63 -16.14 4.76
CA ASP A 1163 -37.36 -16.37 3.35
C ASP A 1163 -38.64 -16.79 2.63
N LEU A 1164 -39.11 -15.96 1.71
CA LEU A 1164 -40.32 -16.19 0.92
C LEU A 1164 -40.24 -17.45 0.07
N SER A 1165 -39.04 -17.84 -0.38
CA SER A 1165 -38.83 -18.97 -1.26
C SER A 1165 -38.97 -20.31 -0.52
N THR A 1166 -38.45 -20.39 0.71
CA THR A 1166 -38.50 -21.60 1.54
C THR A 1166 -39.65 -21.61 2.53
N GLY A 1167 -40.21 -20.44 2.86
CA GLY A 1167 -41.22 -20.26 3.89
C GLY A 1167 -40.70 -20.42 5.32
N LYS A 1168 -39.38 -20.33 5.53
CA LYS A 1168 -38.73 -20.48 6.83
C LYS A 1168 -38.53 -19.13 7.51
N GLU A 1169 -38.68 -19.12 8.83
CA GLU A 1169 -38.40 -18.00 9.73
C GLU A 1169 -37.16 -18.32 10.59
N LYS A 1170 -36.32 -17.32 10.85
CA LYS A 1170 -35.13 -17.41 11.72
C LYS A 1170 -35.04 -16.17 12.61
N LEU A 1171 -34.78 -16.36 13.91
CA LEU A 1171 -34.38 -15.30 14.83
C LEU A 1171 -32.95 -14.86 14.48
N VAL A 1172 -32.77 -13.57 14.19
CA VAL A 1172 -31.47 -12.96 13.89
C VAL A 1172 -30.79 -12.51 15.18
N CYS A 1173 -31.53 -11.80 16.03
CA CYS A 1173 -31.07 -11.28 17.31
C CYS A 1173 -32.24 -11.20 18.29
N GLY A 1174 -32.03 -11.71 19.51
CA GLY A 1174 -32.98 -11.62 20.62
C GLY A 1174 -32.25 -11.44 21.96
N ASP A 1175 -31.24 -10.58 21.95
CA ASP A 1175 -30.50 -10.21 23.16
C ASP A 1175 -31.33 -9.23 24.00
N SER A 1176 -30.93 -8.98 25.26
CA SER A 1176 -31.69 -8.11 26.15
C SER A 1176 -31.83 -6.68 25.59
N GLY A 1177 -33.02 -6.09 25.71
CA GLY A 1177 -33.35 -4.75 25.19
C GLY A 1177 -34.01 -4.81 23.81
N ASP A 1178 -34.55 -3.68 23.36
CA ASP A 1178 -35.19 -3.56 22.05
C ASP A 1178 -34.15 -3.52 20.91
N GLN A 1179 -34.34 -4.39 19.92
CA GLN A 1179 -33.73 -4.35 18.59
C GLN A 1179 -34.76 -3.93 17.54
N THR A 1180 -34.50 -2.83 16.84
CA THR A 1180 -35.47 -2.17 15.96
C THR A 1180 -34.86 -1.66 14.66
N GLN A 1181 -35.73 -1.29 13.71
CA GLN A 1181 -35.36 -0.71 12.42
C GLN A 1181 -34.40 -1.58 11.56
N PRO A 1182 -34.71 -2.88 11.34
CA PRO A 1182 -33.84 -3.72 10.54
C PRO A 1182 -33.81 -3.28 9.07
N LYS A 1183 -32.62 -3.28 8.49
CA LYS A 1183 -32.39 -3.14 7.05
C LYS A 1183 -31.58 -4.31 6.54
N ILE A 1184 -31.79 -4.66 5.26
CA ILE A 1184 -31.08 -5.73 4.59
C ILE A 1184 -30.65 -5.33 3.19
N ASN A 1185 -29.39 -5.59 2.87
CA ASN A 1185 -28.79 -5.50 1.54
C ASN A 1185 -27.52 -6.35 1.52
N ASP A 1186 -27.18 -6.94 0.38
CA ASP A 1186 -26.01 -7.78 0.16
C ASP A 1186 -25.84 -8.89 1.22
N ARG A 1187 -26.96 -9.48 1.68
CA ARG A 1187 -27.01 -10.47 2.78
C ARG A 1187 -26.51 -9.95 4.13
N ARG A 1188 -26.41 -8.63 4.33
CA ARG A 1188 -26.07 -8.01 5.61
C ARG A 1188 -27.33 -7.44 6.23
N ILE A 1189 -27.58 -7.77 7.50
CA ILE A 1189 -28.71 -7.20 8.27
C ILE A 1189 -28.14 -6.21 9.26
N VAL A 1190 -28.60 -4.97 9.24
CA VAL A 1190 -28.22 -3.95 10.23
C VAL A 1190 -29.44 -3.51 11.03
N TRP A 1191 -29.27 -3.20 12.31
CA TRP A 1191 -30.36 -2.75 13.18
C TRP A 1191 -29.86 -1.81 14.29
N THR A 1192 -30.81 -1.13 14.91
CA THR A 1192 -30.62 -0.33 16.13
C THR A 1192 -30.87 -1.19 17.35
N ASP A 1193 -29.99 -1.17 18.35
CA ASP A 1193 -29.99 -2.09 19.47
C ASP A 1193 -29.83 -1.37 20.81
N SER A 1194 -30.70 -1.62 21.79
CA SER A 1194 -30.67 -0.93 23.09
C SER A 1194 -30.06 -1.74 24.24
N ARG A 1195 -29.36 -2.85 23.95
CA ARG A 1195 -28.82 -3.77 24.98
C ARG A 1195 -27.85 -3.15 25.97
N SER A 1196 -27.22 -2.04 25.61
CA SER A 1196 -26.19 -1.33 26.38
C SER A 1196 -26.75 -0.17 27.23
N GLY A 1197 -28.05 0.10 27.14
CA GLY A 1197 -28.74 1.19 27.85
C GLY A 1197 -28.88 2.48 27.03
N ASN A 1198 -28.09 2.65 25.98
CA ASN A 1198 -28.30 3.58 24.85
C ASN A 1198 -28.60 2.78 23.57
N GLN A 1199 -29.09 3.43 22.53
CA GLN A 1199 -29.30 2.78 21.23
C GLN A 1199 -28.00 2.76 20.45
N ASP A 1200 -27.49 1.60 20.04
CA ASP A 1200 -26.24 1.35 19.31
C ASP A 1200 -26.53 0.74 17.92
N ILE A 1201 -25.55 0.72 17.00
CA ILE A 1201 -25.70 0.04 15.69
C ILE A 1201 -24.99 -1.30 15.70
N TYR A 1202 -25.73 -2.33 15.30
CA TYR A 1202 -25.22 -3.68 15.12
C TYR A 1202 -25.49 -4.18 13.71
N MET A 1203 -24.64 -5.11 13.28
CA MET A 1203 -24.75 -5.78 12.00
C MET A 1203 -24.63 -7.29 12.19
N TYR A 1204 -25.44 -8.05 11.47
CA TYR A 1204 -25.23 -9.45 11.17
C TYR A 1204 -24.75 -9.52 9.72
N ASP A 1205 -23.47 -9.81 9.53
CA ASP A 1205 -22.91 -10.01 8.19
C ASP A 1205 -23.25 -11.43 7.67
N GLY A 1206 -23.30 -11.68 6.36
CA GLY A 1206 -23.45 -13.04 5.80
C GLY A 1206 -24.68 -13.82 6.27
N PHE A 1207 -25.87 -13.22 6.21
CA PHE A 1207 -27.11 -13.83 6.65
C PHE A 1207 -27.69 -14.82 5.63
N GLU A 1208 -28.05 -16.01 6.12
CA GLU A 1208 -28.93 -16.96 5.44
C GLU A 1208 -29.93 -17.64 6.37
N ILE A 1209 -30.97 -18.17 5.72
CA ILE A 1209 -32.09 -18.92 6.31
C ILE A 1209 -32.09 -20.39 5.86
#